data_AF-A0A257RAH2-F1
#
_entry.id   AF-A0A257RAH2-F1
#
_cell.length_a   1.000
_cell.length_b   1.000
_cell.length_c   1.000
_cell.angle_alpha   90.00
_cell.angle_beta   90.00
_cell.angle_gamma   90.00
#
_symmetry.space_group_name_H-M   'P 1'
#
loop_
_entity.id
_entity.type
_entity.pdbx_description
1 polymer ?
#
loop_
_entity_poly.entity_id
_entity_poly.type
_entity_poly.pdbx_seq_one_letter_code
_entity_poly.pdbx_strand_id
1 'polypeptide(L)'
;MTHLARISPLPPRTSPHRNAGGWRHAGAWLAAIATGAAAFGIWAMLNRPATNIPAYRGEIGGFAFSPFRAGQSPQSGVYPSVAQIRSDLALVAKHTHDIRTYTVEGDLGQIPALAAPYHLNVTLGAWLDQHTKANEAELKKVVKIANANADVKSVMVGNEVILRRNLTVPELAADIRYVKQRVHVPVSTAEPWHVWLHHPELAKSVDFITVHLLPYWEGVPEKDAVNYALMRLHEVEKRFPGKKVVIGEIGWPSDGIDIGAARASRVLQARFLRDFFNIAQKQHLDYFVMEAFDQPWKTSFEGRAAGYWGMWSLNRQAKWSLSGPVQQNRAWLAWALGSTLLGALLTLLMLRTRPDLRWQGKLLFAGLVQGFGAALAALLMTMGETYLSWSAAAVWATLAAGQALLLVLLVADSFDLVETLFGRVRLRHYEPVPAPQGTKLPKVSLHVAICNEPPEMVKQTLNALAALDYGNFEVLVIDNNTKDPAVWEPVAAHCARLGEQFRFFTLGQYPGYKAGALNFALRETAPDAEIIGVIDSDYIVDPDWLRCMVPAFADPKVGFTQSPQDYRDNDGSLFKRMMFWEYAGFFHIGMVNRNERNAVIQHGTMTLIRKAALDAEGGWAEWCITEDSELGLRLFRKGFEAVYSKRSFGRGVMPDDFNAFRKQRYRWAYGAMRISREHWKAFLSPFDRTLTIGQRWHFVTGWLPWIGDALGLAFVLLGLAWSAGLILDPVRFEFPIILFMLPSIGLFAFKIVQIFALYAARVPCGRADRLGAAVAGLALSHSIGKAVWKGLFTDRLPFIRTAKMENAPALVQGLFMVREELVLLALTWGALLGVGFSHHWATPECRLWCLVLLTQSLPYLASVSVSVIAALPGKTLHALPIRQPAILPRSRMPISARTAAGD
;
A
#
# COMPACT_ATOMS: atom_id res chain seq x y z
N MET A 1 -59.78 23.87 -25.91
CA MET A 1 -59.43 24.47 -24.60
C MET A 1 -58.76 23.38 -23.78
N THR A 2 -57.43 23.33 -23.81
CA THR A 2 -56.50 23.67 -22.70
C THR A 2 -56.19 22.50 -21.77
N HIS A 3 -55.07 21.81 -22.04
CA HIS A 3 -53.98 21.49 -21.09
C HIS A 3 -52.98 20.52 -21.72
N LEU A 4 -52.33 20.92 -22.81
CA LEU A 4 -51.01 20.37 -23.17
C LEU A 4 -49.98 21.13 -22.35
N ALA A 5 -49.64 20.59 -21.18
CA ALA A 5 -48.51 21.08 -20.42
C ALA A 5 -47.25 20.94 -21.29
N ARG A 6 -46.69 22.07 -21.73
CA ARG A 6 -45.34 22.16 -22.29
C ARG A 6 -44.37 21.60 -21.23
N ILE A 7 -44.03 20.32 -21.34
CA ILE A 7 -42.82 19.81 -20.69
C ILE A 7 -41.66 20.31 -21.56
N SER A 8 -41.24 21.55 -21.30
CA SER A 8 -39.93 22.00 -21.77
C SER A 8 -38.89 21.11 -21.07
N PRO A 9 -38.03 20.37 -21.79
CA PRO A 9 -36.91 19.70 -21.15
C PRO A 9 -36.11 20.77 -20.41
N LEU A 10 -36.02 20.65 -19.09
CA LEU A 10 -35.23 21.56 -18.27
C LEU A 10 -33.80 21.59 -18.84
N PRO A 11 -33.18 22.76 -19.00
CA PRO A 11 -31.79 22.84 -19.44
C PRO A 11 -30.93 21.96 -18.52
N PRO A 12 -29.85 21.33 -19.05
CA PRO A 12 -28.94 20.52 -18.25
C PRO A 12 -28.56 21.32 -17.00
N ARG A 13 -28.72 20.73 -15.81
CA ARG A 13 -28.24 21.37 -14.58
C ARG A 13 -26.71 21.30 -14.57
N THR A 14 -26.09 22.29 -15.21
CA THR A 14 -24.64 22.48 -15.37
C THR A 14 -24.02 23.15 -14.15
N SER A 15 -24.70 23.35 -13.03
CA SER A 15 -23.99 23.81 -11.81
C SER A 15 -24.71 23.42 -10.53
N PRO A 16 -24.06 22.71 -9.60
CA PRO A 16 -24.61 22.55 -8.26
C PRO A 16 -24.59 23.92 -7.56
N HIS A 17 -25.75 24.37 -7.08
CA HIS A 17 -25.84 25.52 -6.18
C HIS A 17 -24.84 25.33 -5.03
N ARG A 18 -24.04 26.38 -4.74
CA ARG A 18 -23.14 26.43 -3.58
C ARG A 18 -24.00 26.32 -2.32
N ASN A 19 -24.14 25.12 -1.78
CA ASN A 19 -24.74 24.92 -0.47
C ASN A 19 -23.75 25.44 0.58
N ALA A 20 -23.96 26.69 0.98
CA ALA A 20 -23.27 27.35 2.09
C ALA A 20 -23.73 26.72 3.41
N GLY A 21 -23.16 25.55 3.75
CA GLY A 21 -23.48 24.85 5.00
C GLY A 21 -22.51 23.74 5.41
N GLY A 22 -21.36 23.58 4.73
CA GLY A 22 -20.52 22.38 4.82
C GLY A 22 -20.07 21.98 6.24
N TRP A 23 -19.89 22.92 7.16
CA TRP A 23 -19.48 22.66 8.55
C TRP A 23 -20.64 22.45 9.52
N ARG A 24 -21.88 22.80 9.13
CA ARG A 24 -23.06 22.78 10.02
C ARG A 24 -23.82 21.45 9.99
N HIS A 25 -23.34 20.47 9.23
CA HIS A 25 -24.01 19.17 9.13
C HIS A 25 -23.72 18.30 10.35
N ALA A 26 -24.66 18.29 11.31
CA ALA A 26 -24.61 17.48 12.53
C ALA A 26 -24.25 16.01 12.27
N GLY A 27 -24.74 15.43 11.16
CA GLY A 27 -24.43 14.04 10.80
C GLY A 27 -22.96 13.77 10.43
N ALA A 28 -22.18 14.75 9.98
CA ALA A 28 -20.74 14.54 9.76
C ALA A 28 -19.98 14.54 11.09
N TRP A 29 -20.33 15.48 11.98
CA TRP A 29 -19.78 15.59 13.33
C TRP A 29 -20.10 14.36 14.19
N LEU A 30 -21.37 13.94 14.21
CA LEU A 30 -21.78 12.74 14.95
C LEU A 30 -21.04 11.49 14.48
N ALA A 31 -20.84 11.34 13.16
CA ALA A 31 -20.09 10.20 12.62
C ALA A 31 -18.60 10.25 13.02
N ALA A 32 -17.97 11.42 12.91
CA ALA A 32 -16.57 11.61 13.29
C ALA A 32 -16.35 11.39 14.80
N ILE A 33 -17.26 11.89 15.65
CA ILE A 33 -17.20 11.72 17.11
C ILE A 33 -17.44 10.25 17.49
N ALA A 34 -18.49 9.62 16.96
CA ALA A 34 -18.82 8.24 17.29
C ALA A 34 -17.70 7.26 16.90
N THR A 35 -17.19 7.40 15.67
CA THR A 35 -16.08 6.54 15.19
C THR A 35 -14.75 6.88 15.85
N GLY A 36 -14.51 8.16 16.16
CA GLY A 36 -13.35 8.57 16.94
C GLY A 36 -13.36 8.03 18.37
N ALA A 37 -14.51 8.06 19.05
CA ALA A 37 -14.68 7.47 20.37
C ALA A 37 -14.49 5.95 20.34
N ALA A 38 -15.02 5.27 19.32
CA ALA A 38 -14.80 3.84 19.11
C ALA A 38 -13.31 3.50 18.87
N ALA A 39 -12.64 4.25 17.99
CA ALA A 39 -11.21 4.08 17.71
C ALA A 39 -10.35 4.32 18.96
N PHE A 40 -10.64 5.39 19.71
CA PHE A 40 -9.98 5.66 20.98
C PHE A 40 -10.26 4.55 22.02
N GLY A 41 -11.48 4.02 22.07
CA GLY A 41 -11.84 2.88 22.92
C GLY A 41 -11.04 1.62 22.59
N ILE A 42 -10.80 1.34 21.29
CA ILE A 42 -9.93 0.24 20.85
C ILE A 42 -8.49 0.48 21.30
N TRP A 43 -7.96 1.70 21.12
CA TRP A 43 -6.64 2.08 21.63
C TRP A 43 -6.53 1.84 23.14
N ALA A 44 -7.52 2.30 23.91
CA ALA A 44 -7.55 2.12 25.36
C ALA A 44 -7.66 0.65 25.77
N MET A 45 -8.40 -0.17 25.02
CA MET A 45 -8.52 -1.61 25.25
C MET A 45 -7.19 -2.34 25.00
N LEU A 46 -6.50 -2.02 23.90
CA LEU A 46 -5.23 -2.64 23.52
C LEU A 46 -4.07 -2.21 24.43
N ASN A 47 -4.16 -1.03 25.06
CA ASN A 47 -3.10 -0.47 25.90
C ASN A 47 -3.47 -0.46 27.40
N ARG A 48 -4.37 -1.36 27.83
CA ARG A 48 -4.72 -1.50 29.25
C ARG A 48 -3.47 -1.84 30.08
N PRO A 49 -3.23 -1.14 31.20
CA PRO A 49 -2.13 -1.48 32.09
C PRO A 49 -2.29 -2.89 32.65
N ALA A 50 -1.20 -3.64 32.72
CA ALA A 50 -1.16 -4.91 33.42
C ALA A 50 -1.12 -4.66 34.93
N THR A 51 -2.19 -5.06 35.63
CA THR A 51 -2.36 -4.88 37.08
C THR A 51 -1.96 -6.13 37.87
N ASN A 52 -2.06 -7.31 37.25
CA ASN A 52 -1.80 -8.60 37.91
C ASN A 52 -0.30 -8.96 37.86
N ILE A 53 0.55 -8.05 38.30
CA ILE A 53 1.99 -8.25 38.42
C ILE A 53 2.37 -8.00 39.88
N PRO A 54 3.03 -8.95 40.56
CA PRO A 54 3.44 -8.78 41.95
C PRO A 54 4.24 -7.48 42.12
N ALA A 55 4.06 -6.80 43.25
CA ALA A 55 4.89 -5.68 43.60
C ALA A 55 6.20 -6.18 44.20
N TYR A 56 7.27 -5.42 44.02
CA TYR A 56 8.51 -5.62 44.73
C TYR A 56 8.88 -4.32 45.48
N ARG A 57 9.29 -4.45 46.74
CA ARG A 57 9.65 -3.32 47.63
C ARG A 57 11.00 -3.51 48.34
N GLY A 58 11.69 -4.62 48.06
CA GLY A 58 13.00 -4.90 48.62
C GLY A 58 14.12 -4.23 47.82
N GLU A 59 15.35 -4.54 48.22
CA GLU A 59 16.57 -4.13 47.54
C GLU A 59 16.99 -5.17 46.49
N ILE A 60 17.40 -4.71 45.31
CA ILE A 60 17.80 -5.60 44.22
C ILE A 60 19.21 -6.13 44.53
N GLY A 61 19.41 -7.43 44.34
CA GLY A 61 20.65 -8.13 44.71
C GLY A 61 21.90 -7.58 44.01
N GLY A 62 21.79 -7.24 42.73
CA GLY A 62 22.89 -6.59 42.00
C GLY A 62 22.55 -6.37 40.53
N PHE A 63 23.34 -5.54 39.85
CA PHE A 63 23.24 -5.34 38.40
C PHE A 63 24.52 -5.70 37.66
N ALA A 64 24.37 -6.38 36.52
CA ALA A 64 25.37 -6.32 35.47
C ALA A 64 25.43 -4.88 34.93
N PHE A 65 26.60 -4.26 35.06
CA PHE A 65 26.80 -2.83 34.85
C PHE A 65 27.62 -2.58 33.59
N SER A 66 26.92 -2.15 32.54
CA SER A 66 27.47 -1.77 31.25
C SER A 66 27.04 -0.34 30.90
N PRO A 67 27.89 0.69 31.10
CA PRO A 67 27.47 2.09 31.05
C PRO A 67 27.46 2.72 29.65
N PHE A 68 27.40 1.94 28.56
CA PHE A 68 27.41 2.51 27.20
C PHE A 68 26.18 3.39 26.92
N ARG A 69 26.39 4.41 26.09
CA ARG A 69 25.36 5.35 25.61
C ARG A 69 25.18 5.22 24.10
N ALA A 70 24.22 5.97 23.56
CA ALA A 70 24.01 6.05 22.11
C ALA A 70 25.33 6.39 21.39
N GLY A 71 25.66 5.62 20.35
CA GLY A 71 26.90 5.79 19.57
C GLY A 71 28.17 5.22 20.22
N GLN A 72 28.09 4.66 21.43
CA GLN A 72 29.20 4.02 22.14
C GLN A 72 29.08 2.50 22.04
N SER A 73 30.20 1.81 21.83
CA SER A 73 30.26 0.35 21.71
C SER A 73 31.70 -0.11 21.92
N PRO A 74 31.93 -1.28 22.54
CA PRO A 74 33.25 -1.90 22.56
C PRO A 74 33.79 -2.18 21.14
N GLN A 75 32.90 -2.48 20.17
CA GLN A 75 33.29 -2.77 18.78
C GLN A 75 33.83 -1.54 18.03
N SER A 76 33.34 -0.35 18.36
CA SER A 76 33.81 0.90 17.76
C SER A 76 34.99 1.52 18.52
N GLY A 77 35.37 0.96 19.67
CA GLY A 77 36.37 1.52 20.57
C GLY A 77 35.95 2.83 21.25
N VAL A 78 34.65 3.18 21.19
CA VAL A 78 34.12 4.40 21.79
C VAL A 78 33.50 4.06 23.15
N TYR A 79 34.24 4.36 24.23
CA TYR A 79 33.85 4.07 25.60
C TYR A 79 33.13 5.24 26.30
N PRO A 80 32.37 4.96 27.37
CA PRO A 80 31.78 6.00 28.21
C PRO A 80 32.85 6.84 28.93
N SER A 81 32.61 8.14 29.03
CA SER A 81 33.45 9.03 29.84
C SER A 81 33.25 8.79 31.33
N VAL A 82 34.26 9.13 32.14
CA VAL A 82 34.19 9.05 33.62
C VAL A 82 32.95 9.76 34.18
N ALA A 83 32.56 10.92 33.65
CA ALA A 83 31.36 11.64 34.10
C ALA A 83 30.07 10.86 33.83
N GLN A 84 29.97 10.19 32.68
CA GLN A 84 28.84 9.31 32.34
C GLN A 84 28.79 8.10 33.28
N ILE A 85 29.94 7.47 33.55
CA ILE A 85 30.06 6.33 34.47
C ILE A 85 29.61 6.74 35.88
N ARG A 86 30.10 7.87 36.42
CA ARG A 86 29.68 8.37 37.75
C ARG A 86 28.18 8.61 37.83
N SER A 87 27.59 9.24 36.80
CA SER A 87 26.15 9.49 36.74
C SER A 87 25.35 8.19 36.76
N ASP A 88 25.82 7.15 36.06
CA ASP A 88 25.14 5.87 35.96
C ASP A 88 25.29 5.06 37.26
N LEU A 89 26.46 5.11 37.91
CA LEU A 89 26.69 4.51 39.25
C LEU A 89 25.79 5.15 40.31
N ALA A 90 25.68 6.48 40.33
CA ALA A 90 24.79 7.20 41.24
C ALA A 90 23.31 6.83 41.08
N LEU A 91 22.90 6.42 39.88
CA LEU A 91 21.55 5.94 39.61
C LEU A 91 21.35 4.51 40.13
N VAL A 92 22.29 3.61 39.84
CA VAL A 92 22.22 2.21 40.26
C VAL A 92 22.33 2.04 41.78
N ALA A 93 23.15 2.86 42.45
CA ALA A 93 23.32 2.86 43.91
C ALA A 93 22.04 3.16 44.71
N LYS A 94 20.98 3.65 44.07
CA LYS A 94 19.67 3.87 44.72
C LYS A 94 18.87 2.57 44.89
N HIS A 95 19.31 1.48 44.25
CA HIS A 95 18.54 0.25 44.12
C HIS A 95 19.30 -1.01 44.55
N THR A 96 20.62 -0.94 44.68
CA THR A 96 21.48 -2.06 45.08
C THR A 96 22.77 -1.56 45.71
N HIS A 97 23.40 -2.43 46.49
CA HIS A 97 24.78 -2.31 46.97
C HIS A 97 25.81 -3.07 46.11
N ASP A 98 25.41 -3.82 45.07
CA ASP A 98 26.33 -4.68 44.33
C ASP A 98 26.23 -4.48 42.80
N ILE A 99 27.38 -4.35 42.14
CA ILE A 99 27.49 -4.32 40.69
C ILE A 99 28.50 -5.32 40.18
N ARG A 100 28.26 -5.81 38.96
CA ARG A 100 29.17 -6.68 38.22
C ARG A 100 29.61 -6.01 36.93
N THR A 101 30.91 -6.02 36.64
CA THR A 101 31.47 -5.50 35.39
C THR A 101 31.97 -6.65 34.51
N TYR A 102 32.17 -6.38 33.21
CA TYR A 102 32.58 -7.39 32.24
C TYR A 102 34.06 -7.31 31.83
N THR A 103 34.61 -6.09 31.83
CA THR A 103 35.96 -5.78 31.35
C THR A 103 36.54 -4.61 32.14
N VAL A 104 37.87 -4.50 32.14
CA VAL A 104 38.61 -3.35 32.65
C VAL A 104 39.21 -2.49 31.53
N GLU A 105 38.76 -2.65 30.29
CA GLU A 105 39.24 -1.89 29.14
C GLU A 105 38.93 -0.39 29.24
N GLY A 106 39.83 0.45 28.72
CA GLY A 106 39.67 1.90 28.73
C GLY A 106 39.37 2.46 30.12
N ASP A 107 38.38 3.36 30.17
CA ASP A 107 37.88 4.00 31.39
C ASP A 107 36.99 3.09 32.25
N LEU A 108 36.55 1.93 31.74
CA LEU A 108 35.76 0.97 32.51
C LEU A 108 36.58 0.38 33.67
N GLY A 109 37.91 0.30 33.52
CA GLY A 109 38.81 -0.08 34.61
C GLY A 109 38.81 0.89 35.80
N GLN A 110 38.25 2.11 35.66
CA GLN A 110 38.10 3.06 36.77
C GLN A 110 36.84 2.79 37.61
N ILE A 111 35.90 1.95 37.15
CA ILE A 111 34.61 1.73 37.80
C ILE A 111 34.73 1.42 39.31
N PRO A 112 35.63 0.53 39.78
CA PRO A 112 35.75 0.26 41.22
C PRO A 112 36.06 1.50 42.06
N ALA A 113 37.00 2.35 41.62
CA ALA A 113 37.33 3.58 42.32
C ALA A 113 36.20 4.61 42.26
N LEU A 114 35.43 4.62 41.17
CA LEU A 114 34.27 5.50 40.98
C LEU A 114 33.04 5.04 41.77
N ALA A 115 32.96 3.74 42.10
CA ALA A 115 31.87 3.11 42.84
C ALA A 115 32.01 3.29 44.36
N ALA A 116 33.24 3.41 44.86
CA ALA A 116 33.56 3.57 46.29
C ALA A 116 32.74 4.67 47.02
N PRO A 117 32.59 5.90 46.49
CA PRO A 117 31.82 6.96 47.16
C PRO A 117 30.32 6.67 47.29
N TYR A 118 29.82 5.68 46.54
CA TYR A 118 28.42 5.25 46.58
C TYR A 118 28.22 3.98 47.42
N HIS A 119 29.27 3.48 48.08
CA HIS A 119 29.26 2.25 48.86
C HIS A 119 28.77 1.03 48.05
N LEU A 120 29.21 0.96 46.79
CA LEU A 120 28.91 -0.14 45.87
C LEU A 120 30.05 -1.17 45.89
N ASN A 121 29.71 -2.41 46.23
CA ASN A 121 30.57 -3.56 46.04
C ASN A 121 30.70 -3.90 44.55
N VAL A 122 31.90 -4.26 44.12
CA VAL A 122 32.18 -4.58 42.71
C VAL A 122 32.65 -6.02 42.56
N THR A 123 31.94 -6.78 41.73
CA THR A 123 32.46 -8.00 41.10
C THR A 123 33.15 -7.59 39.80
N LEU A 124 34.49 -7.64 39.79
CA LEU A 124 35.32 -7.12 38.72
C LEU A 124 35.49 -8.16 37.61
N GLY A 125 35.07 -7.85 36.38
CA GLY A 125 35.18 -8.77 35.24
C GLY A 125 36.44 -8.59 34.42
N ALA A 126 36.99 -9.71 33.94
CA ALA A 126 38.00 -9.79 32.89
C ALA A 126 37.34 -10.35 31.63
N TRP A 127 37.37 -9.61 30.52
CA TRP A 127 36.86 -10.11 29.25
C TRP A 127 37.94 -10.88 28.51
N LEU A 128 37.72 -12.18 28.28
CA LEU A 128 38.65 -13.04 27.56
C LEU A 128 38.12 -13.40 26.17
N ASP A 129 39.02 -13.39 25.19
CA ASP A 129 38.76 -13.76 23.81
C ASP A 129 39.84 -14.73 23.27
N GLN A 130 39.96 -14.88 21.95
CA GLN A 130 40.96 -15.76 21.32
C GLN A 130 42.38 -15.16 21.25
N HIS A 131 42.56 -13.88 21.61
CA HIS A 131 43.82 -13.17 21.49
C HIS A 131 44.62 -13.21 22.80
N THR A 132 45.53 -14.16 22.91
CA THR A 132 46.32 -14.41 24.13
C THR A 132 47.00 -13.16 24.72
N LYS A 133 47.58 -12.30 23.87
CA LYS A 133 48.22 -11.05 24.33
C LYS A 133 47.24 -10.05 24.94
N ALA A 134 46.03 -9.95 24.39
CA ALA A 134 44.99 -9.07 24.91
C ALA A 134 44.48 -9.62 26.25
N ASN A 135 44.23 -10.94 26.32
CA ASN A 135 43.87 -11.63 27.57
C ASN A 135 44.91 -11.40 28.67
N GLU A 136 46.21 -11.58 28.38
CA GLU A 136 47.26 -11.32 29.35
C GLU A 136 47.27 -9.88 29.88
N ALA A 137 47.05 -8.90 29.00
CA ALA A 137 46.99 -7.49 29.37
C ALA A 137 45.76 -7.19 30.26
N GLU A 138 44.60 -7.75 29.90
CA GLU A 138 43.35 -7.65 30.66
C GLU A 138 43.53 -8.25 32.06
N LEU A 139 44.05 -9.48 32.16
CA LEU A 139 44.27 -10.18 33.43
C LEU A 139 45.25 -9.43 34.35
N LYS A 140 46.35 -8.90 33.81
CA LYS A 140 47.30 -8.06 34.58
C LYS A 140 46.62 -6.80 35.11
N LYS A 141 45.77 -6.16 34.31
CA LYS A 141 45.04 -4.95 34.70
C LYS A 141 44.00 -5.25 35.77
N VAL A 142 43.25 -6.35 35.63
CA VAL A 142 42.28 -6.82 36.64
C VAL A 142 42.94 -7.08 37.99
N VAL A 143 44.07 -7.80 38.02
CA VAL A 143 44.83 -8.08 39.26
C VAL A 143 45.24 -6.77 39.94
N LYS A 144 45.77 -5.81 39.17
CA LYS A 144 46.18 -4.50 39.70
C LYS A 144 44.99 -3.74 40.30
N ILE A 145 43.86 -3.69 39.59
CA ILE A 145 42.67 -2.95 40.03
C ILE A 145 42.04 -3.63 41.26
N ALA A 146 41.92 -4.96 41.26
CA ALA A 146 41.32 -5.72 42.36
C ALA A 146 42.06 -5.48 43.69
N ASN A 147 43.40 -5.47 43.67
CA ASN A 147 44.19 -5.24 44.88
C ASN A 147 44.25 -3.77 45.31
N ALA A 148 44.00 -2.83 44.39
CA ALA A 148 44.03 -1.40 44.68
C ALA A 148 42.71 -0.86 45.26
N ASN A 149 41.62 -1.61 45.19
CA ASN A 149 40.27 -1.12 45.55
C ASN A 149 39.59 -2.08 46.54
N ALA A 150 39.35 -1.62 47.77
CA ALA A 150 38.75 -2.43 48.83
C ALA A 150 37.27 -2.81 48.57
N ASP A 151 36.59 -2.07 47.70
CA ASP A 151 35.20 -2.33 47.32
C ASP A 151 35.07 -3.44 46.28
N VAL A 152 36.18 -3.91 45.69
CA VAL A 152 36.16 -5.13 44.87
C VAL A 152 36.01 -6.32 45.82
N LYS A 153 34.91 -7.07 45.69
CA LYS A 153 34.58 -8.21 46.56
C LYS A 153 34.82 -9.57 45.91
N SER A 154 34.87 -9.63 44.58
CA SER A 154 35.24 -10.82 43.83
C SER A 154 35.73 -10.48 42.43
N VAL A 155 36.40 -11.42 41.77
CA VAL A 155 36.87 -11.28 40.38
C VAL A 155 36.26 -12.37 39.49
N MET A 156 35.75 -11.98 38.33
CA MET A 156 35.22 -12.86 37.29
C MET A 156 36.20 -12.97 36.13
N VAL A 157 36.85 -14.12 35.98
CA VAL A 157 37.82 -14.37 34.91
C VAL A 157 37.10 -15.02 33.74
N GLY A 158 36.59 -14.18 32.83
CA GLY A 158 35.81 -14.61 31.69
C GLY A 158 34.29 -14.50 31.86
N ASN A 159 33.61 -14.37 30.73
CA ASN A 159 32.16 -14.40 30.60
C ASN A 159 31.81 -15.26 29.38
N GLU A 160 31.17 -16.39 29.60
CA GLU A 160 30.74 -17.33 28.55
C GLU A 160 31.90 -17.71 27.60
N VAL A 161 33.09 -17.90 28.13
CA VAL A 161 34.31 -18.15 27.35
C VAL A 161 34.25 -19.52 26.69
N ILE A 162 33.77 -20.53 27.43
CA ILE A 162 33.61 -21.89 26.92
C ILE A 162 32.41 -21.96 25.98
N LEU A 163 31.28 -21.31 26.31
CA LEU A 163 30.12 -21.22 25.42
C LEU A 163 30.50 -20.60 24.07
N ARG A 164 31.21 -19.47 24.08
CA ARG A 164 31.67 -18.76 22.88
C ARG A 164 32.84 -19.46 22.17
N ARG A 165 33.37 -20.56 22.74
CA ARG A 165 34.52 -21.32 22.23
C ARG A 165 35.75 -20.43 22.00
N ASN A 166 35.96 -19.47 22.90
CA ASN A 166 37.13 -18.59 22.85
C ASN A 166 38.38 -19.29 23.35
N LEU A 167 38.26 -20.06 24.44
CA LEU A 167 39.34 -20.83 25.06
C LEU A 167 38.85 -22.23 25.42
N THR A 168 39.80 -23.15 25.59
CA THR A 168 39.54 -24.49 26.15
C THR A 168 39.46 -24.44 27.68
N VAL A 169 38.85 -25.47 28.28
CA VAL A 169 38.75 -25.58 29.74
C VAL A 169 40.11 -25.53 30.45
N PRO A 170 41.19 -26.23 29.99
CA PRO A 170 42.50 -26.12 30.61
C PRO A 170 43.13 -24.72 30.53
N GLU A 171 42.94 -24.01 29.41
CA GLU A 171 43.43 -22.64 29.21
C GLU A 171 42.73 -21.66 30.16
N LEU A 172 41.39 -21.67 30.18
CA LEU A 172 40.61 -20.85 31.10
C LEU A 172 40.96 -21.16 32.57
N ALA A 173 41.13 -22.44 32.91
CA ALA A 173 41.55 -22.86 34.24
C ALA A 173 42.95 -22.33 34.61
N ALA A 174 43.85 -22.19 33.65
CA ALA A 174 45.18 -21.59 33.86
C ALA A 174 45.07 -20.09 34.16
N ASP A 175 44.24 -19.37 33.41
CA ASP A 175 44.00 -17.93 33.62
C ASP A 175 43.34 -17.66 34.98
N ILE A 176 42.35 -18.49 35.37
CA ILE A 176 41.72 -18.42 36.70
C ILE A 176 42.77 -18.62 37.78
N ARG A 177 43.63 -19.65 37.68
CA ARG A 177 44.70 -19.89 38.66
C ARG A 177 45.69 -18.72 38.73
N TYR A 178 46.05 -18.14 37.58
CA TYR A 178 46.95 -17.00 37.52
C TYR A 178 46.43 -15.82 38.34
N VAL A 179 45.14 -15.45 38.16
CA VAL A 179 44.51 -14.36 38.90
C VAL A 179 44.36 -14.71 40.37
N LYS A 180 43.86 -15.91 40.68
CA LYS A 180 43.61 -16.38 42.05
C LYS A 180 44.85 -16.36 42.95
N GLN A 181 46.03 -16.65 42.39
CA GLN A 181 47.30 -16.57 43.13
C GLN A 181 47.75 -15.14 43.44
N ARG A 182 47.12 -14.12 42.83
CA ARG A 182 47.58 -12.72 42.83
C ARG A 182 46.56 -11.74 43.36
N VAL A 183 45.36 -12.18 43.75
CA VAL A 183 44.32 -11.33 44.33
C VAL A 183 43.92 -11.83 45.71
N HIS A 184 43.45 -10.93 46.57
CA HIS A 184 43.01 -11.24 47.94
C HIS A 184 41.52 -11.58 48.06
N VAL A 185 40.80 -11.56 46.94
CA VAL A 185 39.34 -11.76 46.85
C VAL A 185 39.03 -13.07 46.11
N PRO A 186 37.86 -13.70 46.36
CA PRO A 186 37.48 -14.93 45.67
C PRO A 186 37.35 -14.73 44.15
N VAL A 187 37.76 -15.75 43.39
CA VAL A 187 37.77 -15.75 41.92
C VAL A 187 36.80 -16.79 41.34
N SER A 188 36.04 -16.38 40.33
CA SER A 188 35.11 -17.24 39.58
C SER A 188 35.26 -17.03 38.07
N THR A 189 34.51 -17.79 37.27
CA THR A 189 34.19 -17.52 35.87
C THR A 189 32.68 -17.65 35.69
N ALA A 190 32.08 -16.95 34.73
CA ALA A 190 30.65 -17.00 34.49
C ALA A 190 30.33 -17.80 33.23
N GLU A 191 29.54 -18.86 33.37
CA GLU A 191 29.12 -19.74 32.29
C GLU A 191 27.64 -20.16 32.44
N PRO A 192 26.95 -20.54 31.36
CA PRO A 192 25.60 -21.10 31.46
C PRO A 192 25.55 -22.41 32.23
N TRP A 193 24.37 -22.74 32.76
CA TRP A 193 24.15 -23.94 33.58
C TRP A 193 24.64 -25.24 32.92
N HIS A 194 24.40 -25.41 31.61
CA HIS A 194 24.76 -26.63 30.90
C HIS A 194 26.28 -26.78 30.72
N VAL A 195 27.02 -25.69 30.58
CA VAL A 195 28.50 -25.71 30.52
C VAL A 195 29.07 -26.25 31.83
N TRP A 196 28.55 -25.80 32.97
CA TRP A 196 28.96 -26.31 34.28
C TRP A 196 28.70 -27.81 34.44
N LEU A 197 27.57 -28.31 33.94
CA LEU A 197 27.23 -29.74 34.00
C LEU A 197 28.11 -30.58 33.06
N HIS A 198 28.45 -30.06 31.88
CA HIS A 198 29.29 -30.74 30.89
C HIS A 198 30.79 -30.71 31.24
N HIS A 199 31.26 -29.65 31.90
CA HIS A 199 32.67 -29.45 32.27
C HIS A 199 32.86 -29.32 33.79
N PRO A 200 32.51 -30.34 34.58
CA PRO A 200 32.58 -30.28 36.04
C PRO A 200 34.02 -30.10 36.58
N GLU A 201 35.04 -30.41 35.79
CA GLU A 201 36.45 -30.16 36.11
C GLU A 201 36.78 -28.68 36.27
N LEU A 202 36.04 -27.77 35.59
CA LEU A 202 36.23 -26.33 35.69
C LEU A 202 35.94 -25.82 37.11
N ALA A 203 34.97 -26.44 37.81
CA ALA A 203 34.58 -26.07 39.17
C ALA A 203 35.72 -26.21 40.20
N LYS A 204 36.75 -27.00 39.89
CA LYS A 204 37.96 -27.13 40.75
C LYS A 204 38.86 -25.89 40.71
N SER A 205 38.76 -25.09 39.64
CA SER A 205 39.65 -23.94 39.42
C SER A 205 39.13 -22.66 40.09
N VAL A 206 37.82 -22.55 40.29
CA VAL A 206 37.14 -21.38 40.87
C VAL A 206 36.92 -21.51 42.39
N ASP A 207 36.77 -20.40 43.09
CA ASP A 207 36.39 -20.37 44.52
C ASP A 207 34.90 -20.64 44.71
N PHE A 208 34.07 -20.02 43.88
CA PHE A 208 32.61 -20.19 43.81
C PHE A 208 32.20 -20.33 42.34
N ILE A 209 30.99 -20.80 42.09
CA ILE A 209 30.44 -20.99 40.74
C ILE A 209 29.57 -19.78 40.39
N THR A 210 29.69 -19.29 39.16
CA THR A 210 28.81 -18.25 38.64
C THR A 210 28.05 -18.76 37.42
N VAL A 211 26.72 -18.82 37.54
CA VAL A 211 25.83 -19.41 36.53
C VAL A 211 24.97 -18.36 35.85
N HIS A 212 24.88 -18.40 34.53
CA HIS A 212 23.92 -17.61 33.76
C HIS A 212 22.61 -18.38 33.55
N LEU A 213 21.48 -17.71 33.82
CA LEU A 213 20.14 -18.28 33.76
C LEU A 213 19.23 -17.34 32.95
N LEU A 214 19.16 -17.58 31.64
CA LEU A 214 18.44 -16.73 30.68
C LEU A 214 17.38 -17.55 29.90
N PRO A 215 16.24 -17.89 30.53
CA PRO A 215 15.24 -18.80 29.95
C PRO A 215 14.66 -18.35 28.60
N TYR A 216 14.69 -17.03 28.32
CA TYR A 216 14.27 -16.47 27.05
C TYR A 216 15.04 -17.05 25.85
N TRP A 217 16.37 -17.19 25.96
CA TRP A 217 17.21 -17.77 24.91
C TRP A 217 16.98 -19.27 24.72
N GLU A 218 16.43 -19.94 25.74
CA GLU A 218 16.07 -21.36 25.72
C GLU A 218 14.61 -21.58 25.24
N GLY A 219 13.91 -20.51 24.84
CA GLY A 219 12.56 -20.56 24.29
C GLY A 219 11.46 -20.93 25.29
N VAL A 220 11.74 -20.79 26.60
CA VAL A 220 10.82 -21.09 27.70
C VAL A 220 9.75 -20.01 27.80
N PRO A 221 8.45 -20.34 27.94
CA PRO A 221 7.40 -19.34 28.09
C PRO A 221 7.53 -18.57 29.42
N GLU A 222 7.06 -17.33 29.45
CA GLU A 222 7.27 -16.39 30.56
C GLU A 222 6.70 -16.87 31.89
N LYS A 223 5.57 -17.58 31.83
CA LYS A 223 4.87 -18.13 33.00
C LYS A 223 5.69 -19.19 33.74
N ASP A 224 6.56 -19.90 33.03
CA ASP A 224 7.36 -21.01 33.57
C ASP A 224 8.83 -20.60 33.76
N ALA A 225 9.23 -19.45 33.21
CA ALA A 225 10.61 -19.01 33.09
C ALA A 225 11.34 -18.90 34.44
N VAL A 226 10.70 -18.32 35.47
CA VAL A 226 11.33 -18.19 36.81
C VAL A 226 11.53 -19.57 37.45
N ASN A 227 10.52 -20.44 37.38
CA ASN A 227 10.62 -21.80 37.90
C ASN A 227 11.69 -22.61 37.16
N TYR A 228 11.78 -22.44 35.84
CA TYR A 228 12.82 -23.06 35.01
C TYR A 228 14.22 -22.59 35.43
N ALA A 229 14.43 -21.28 35.59
CA ALA A 229 15.70 -20.73 36.04
C ALA A 229 16.10 -21.30 37.42
N LEU A 230 15.16 -21.36 38.37
CA LEU A 230 15.39 -21.95 39.68
C LEU A 230 15.69 -23.45 39.59
N MET A 231 14.96 -24.21 38.77
CA MET A 231 15.23 -25.63 38.55
C MET A 231 16.68 -25.84 38.06
N ARG A 232 17.13 -25.06 37.08
CA ARG A 232 18.52 -25.12 36.59
C ARG A 232 19.55 -24.70 37.64
N LEU A 233 19.23 -23.72 38.48
CA LEU A 233 20.08 -23.36 39.63
C LEU A 233 20.27 -24.55 40.56
N HIS A 234 19.17 -25.19 40.99
CA HIS A 234 19.21 -26.34 41.91
C HIS A 234 19.95 -27.54 41.30
N GLU A 235 19.86 -27.76 39.98
CA GLU A 235 20.65 -28.79 39.29
C GLU A 235 22.15 -28.55 39.42
N VAL A 236 22.61 -27.30 39.26
CA VAL A 236 24.02 -26.92 39.44
C VAL A 236 24.43 -27.04 40.91
N GLU A 237 23.63 -26.55 41.85
CA GLU A 237 23.91 -26.68 43.29
C GLU A 237 24.02 -28.14 43.72
N LYS A 238 23.11 -29.00 43.26
CA LYS A 238 23.15 -30.44 43.53
C LYS A 238 24.40 -31.11 42.96
N ARG A 239 24.87 -30.65 41.80
CA ARG A 239 26.09 -31.18 41.17
C ARG A 239 27.36 -30.77 41.92
N PHE A 240 27.34 -29.62 42.60
CA PHE A 240 28.48 -29.01 43.29
C PHE A 240 28.16 -28.59 44.74
N PRO A 241 27.79 -29.54 45.63
CA PRO A 241 27.26 -29.22 46.97
C PRO A 241 28.26 -28.51 47.90
N GLY A 242 29.56 -28.53 47.59
CA GLY A 242 30.61 -27.85 48.35
C GLY A 242 31.04 -26.49 47.79
N LYS A 243 30.35 -25.98 46.76
CA LYS A 243 30.64 -24.69 46.12
C LYS A 243 29.45 -23.76 46.26
N LYS A 244 29.69 -22.53 46.71
CA LYS A 244 28.70 -21.47 46.63
C LYS A 244 28.37 -21.22 45.15
N VAL A 245 27.08 -21.15 44.81
CA VAL A 245 26.61 -20.82 43.46
C VAL A 245 26.00 -19.42 43.48
N VAL A 246 26.42 -18.56 42.56
CA VAL A 246 25.94 -17.19 42.38
C VAL A 246 25.34 -17.07 40.99
N ILE A 247 24.20 -16.40 40.87
CA ILE A 247 23.57 -16.16 39.57
C ILE A 247 24.25 -14.94 38.92
N GLY A 248 25.09 -15.19 37.92
CA GLY A 248 25.86 -14.15 37.25
C GLY A 248 25.02 -13.25 36.35
N GLU A 249 23.98 -13.81 35.73
CA GLU A 249 23.04 -13.10 34.87
C GLU A 249 21.66 -13.76 34.96
N ILE A 250 20.65 -12.93 35.20
CA ILE A 250 19.24 -13.30 35.13
C ILE A 250 18.41 -12.12 34.65
N GLY A 251 17.45 -12.37 33.78
CA GLY A 251 16.62 -11.30 33.25
C GLY A 251 15.65 -11.76 32.17
N TRP A 252 15.01 -10.76 31.56
CA TRP A 252 14.10 -10.94 30.45
C TRP A 252 14.11 -9.69 29.56
N PRO A 253 14.09 -9.80 28.23
CA PRO A 253 14.13 -8.63 27.36
C PRO A 253 12.76 -7.93 27.25
N SER A 254 12.78 -6.59 27.18
CA SER A 254 11.54 -5.80 27.06
C SER A 254 11.01 -5.65 25.62
N ASP A 255 11.81 -6.02 24.63
CA ASP A 255 11.49 -6.04 23.20
C ASP A 255 12.44 -7.02 22.51
N GLY A 256 12.05 -7.61 21.38
CA GLY A 256 12.78 -8.70 20.74
C GLY A 256 11.88 -9.63 19.93
N ILE A 257 12.51 -10.53 19.18
CA ILE A 257 11.81 -11.54 18.39
C ILE A 257 11.27 -12.67 19.29
N ASP A 258 10.34 -13.46 18.77
CA ASP A 258 9.86 -14.65 19.47
C ASP A 258 10.85 -15.81 19.33
N ILE A 259 11.24 -16.46 20.43
CA ILE A 259 12.09 -17.65 20.43
C ILE A 259 11.29 -18.80 21.03
N GLY A 260 10.93 -19.81 20.23
CA GLY A 260 10.05 -20.88 20.69
C GLY A 260 8.74 -20.33 21.28
N ALA A 261 8.49 -20.59 22.57
CA ALA A 261 7.36 -20.05 23.31
C ALA A 261 7.69 -18.76 24.10
N ALA A 262 8.95 -18.34 24.16
CA ALA A 262 9.37 -17.11 24.82
C ALA A 262 8.93 -15.88 24.01
N ARG A 263 8.43 -14.86 24.71
CA ARG A 263 7.92 -13.59 24.15
C ARG A 263 8.56 -12.41 24.87
N ALA A 264 9.04 -11.42 24.12
CA ALA A 264 9.64 -10.21 24.68
C ALA A 264 8.60 -9.09 24.77
N SER A 265 8.44 -8.49 25.95
CA SER A 265 7.65 -7.26 26.11
C SER A 265 8.00 -6.56 27.42
N ARG A 266 7.72 -5.26 27.53
CA ARG A 266 7.94 -4.48 28.76
C ARG A 266 7.15 -5.05 29.93
N VAL A 267 5.91 -5.48 29.68
CA VAL A 267 5.04 -6.09 30.69
C VAL A 267 5.61 -7.43 31.17
N LEU A 268 6.10 -8.26 30.23
CA LEU A 268 6.65 -9.57 30.57
C LEU A 268 8.00 -9.48 31.27
N GLN A 269 8.86 -8.53 30.87
CA GLN A 269 10.09 -8.22 31.60
C GLN A 269 9.79 -7.83 33.05
N ALA A 270 8.84 -6.91 33.25
CA ALA A 270 8.47 -6.47 34.59
C ALA A 270 7.90 -7.63 35.44
N ARG A 271 7.10 -8.51 34.84
CA ARG A 271 6.59 -9.72 35.50
C ARG A 271 7.73 -10.63 35.93
N PHE A 272 8.57 -11.06 34.99
CA PHE A 272 9.68 -11.96 35.25
C PHE A 272 10.58 -11.44 36.37
N LEU A 273 11.02 -10.19 36.28
CA LEU A 273 11.93 -9.61 37.25
C LEU A 273 11.29 -9.46 38.64
N ARG A 274 10.04 -8.98 38.74
CA ARG A 274 9.39 -8.85 40.05
C ARG A 274 9.06 -10.20 40.68
N ASP A 275 8.67 -11.20 39.90
CA ASP A 275 8.44 -12.56 40.39
C ASP A 275 9.76 -13.16 40.91
N PHE A 276 10.83 -13.02 40.13
CA PHE A 276 12.16 -13.46 40.51
C PHE A 276 12.67 -12.72 41.76
N PHE A 277 12.55 -11.40 41.86
CA PHE A 277 13.01 -10.63 43.01
C PHE A 277 12.32 -11.04 44.31
N ASN A 278 11.02 -11.30 44.27
CA ASN A 278 10.29 -11.78 45.44
C ASN A 278 10.78 -13.16 45.89
N ILE A 279 11.08 -14.06 44.96
CA ILE A 279 11.61 -15.40 45.29
C ILE A 279 13.05 -15.31 45.78
N ALA A 280 13.89 -14.53 45.09
CA ALA A 280 15.29 -14.33 45.44
C ALA A 280 15.44 -13.71 46.83
N GLN A 281 14.59 -12.75 47.20
CA GLN A 281 14.55 -12.20 48.56
C GLN A 281 14.15 -13.25 49.60
N LYS A 282 13.16 -14.10 49.29
CA LYS A 282 12.70 -15.17 50.20
C LYS A 282 13.74 -16.27 50.39
N GLN A 283 14.50 -16.59 49.35
CA GLN A 283 15.51 -17.65 49.35
C GLN A 283 16.94 -17.12 49.63
N HIS A 284 17.11 -15.81 49.82
CA HIS A 284 18.40 -15.16 50.01
C HIS A 284 19.42 -15.50 48.91
N LEU A 285 18.98 -15.45 47.65
CA LEU A 285 19.84 -15.76 46.49
C LEU A 285 20.77 -14.59 46.16
N ASP A 286 22.02 -14.89 45.84
CA ASP A 286 22.97 -13.93 45.27
C ASP A 286 22.85 -13.89 43.75
N TYR A 287 22.53 -12.72 43.19
CA TYR A 287 22.31 -12.58 41.75
C TYR A 287 22.68 -11.20 41.19
N PHE A 288 22.96 -11.17 39.89
CA PHE A 288 23.03 -9.94 39.11
C PHE A 288 21.99 -9.95 37.99
N VAL A 289 21.18 -8.90 37.92
CA VAL A 289 20.24 -8.70 36.82
C VAL A 289 21.02 -8.38 35.55
N MET A 290 20.70 -9.06 34.46
CA MET A 290 21.12 -8.71 33.09
C MET A 290 20.01 -7.84 32.48
N GLU A 291 20.18 -6.53 32.36
CA GLU A 291 21.29 -5.71 32.88
C GLU A 291 20.78 -4.35 33.40
N ALA A 292 21.66 -3.45 33.84
CA ALA A 292 21.24 -2.12 34.28
C ALA A 292 20.58 -1.32 33.14
N PHE A 293 21.28 -1.12 32.03
CA PHE A 293 20.85 -0.25 30.93
C PHE A 293 20.71 -1.02 29.62
N ASP A 294 19.76 -0.64 28.77
CA ASP A 294 19.69 -1.14 27.40
C ASP A 294 20.98 -0.90 26.62
N GLN A 295 21.39 -1.91 25.84
CA GLN A 295 22.63 -1.93 25.07
C GLN A 295 22.37 -2.17 23.58
N PRO A 296 21.82 -1.19 22.83
CA PRO A 296 21.42 -1.41 21.43
C PRO A 296 22.56 -1.84 20.50
N TRP A 297 23.82 -1.59 20.86
CA TRP A 297 24.98 -2.05 20.08
C TRP A 297 25.06 -3.58 20.00
N LYS A 298 24.51 -4.32 20.97
CA LYS A 298 24.43 -5.81 20.97
C LYS A 298 23.56 -6.35 19.83
N THR A 299 22.62 -5.56 19.33
CA THR A 299 21.67 -5.99 18.29
C THR A 299 22.33 -6.38 16.97
N SER A 300 23.54 -5.86 16.70
CA SER A 300 24.26 -6.10 15.45
C SER A 300 24.79 -7.53 15.28
N PHE A 301 24.87 -8.31 16.36
CA PHE A 301 25.42 -9.67 16.33
C PHE A 301 24.64 -10.69 17.17
N GLU A 302 23.90 -10.27 18.21
CA GLU A 302 23.05 -11.15 19.05
C GLU A 302 21.54 -11.03 18.70
N GLY A 303 21.19 -10.21 17.71
CA GLY A 303 19.81 -9.97 17.30
C GLY A 303 19.05 -8.97 18.18
N ARG A 304 17.81 -8.64 17.80
CA ARG A 304 17.07 -7.51 18.38
C ARG A 304 16.93 -7.56 19.90
N ALA A 305 16.64 -8.73 20.47
CA ALA A 305 16.35 -8.88 21.90
C ALA A 305 17.53 -8.48 22.80
N ALA A 306 18.77 -8.68 22.33
CA ALA A 306 19.99 -8.38 23.06
C ALA A 306 20.12 -6.90 23.46
N GLY A 307 19.46 -5.99 22.73
CA GLY A 307 19.48 -4.56 23.03
C GLY A 307 18.58 -4.14 24.20
N TYR A 308 17.68 -4.99 24.69
CA TYR A 308 16.53 -4.58 25.52
C TYR A 308 16.47 -5.23 26.92
N TRP A 309 17.59 -5.72 27.44
CA TRP A 309 17.66 -6.37 28.75
C TRP A 309 17.68 -5.40 29.94
N GLY A 310 17.94 -4.11 29.70
CA GLY A 310 18.04 -3.09 30.74
C GLY A 310 16.76 -2.96 31.58
N MET A 311 16.89 -2.69 32.87
CA MET A 311 15.77 -2.12 33.64
C MET A 311 15.53 -0.64 33.28
N TRP A 312 16.60 0.06 32.89
CA TRP A 312 16.57 1.40 32.35
C TRP A 312 16.79 1.38 30.84
N SER A 313 16.15 2.32 30.15
CA SER A 313 16.37 2.55 28.73
C SER A 313 17.79 3.10 28.47
N LEU A 314 18.17 3.19 27.19
CA LEU A 314 19.41 3.82 26.76
C LEU A 314 19.54 5.27 27.28
N ASN A 315 18.41 5.94 27.51
CA ASN A 315 18.35 7.30 28.03
C ASN A 315 18.22 7.38 29.56
N ARG A 316 18.52 6.28 30.28
CA ARG A 316 18.49 6.19 31.75
C ARG A 316 17.09 6.42 32.34
N GLN A 317 16.03 6.25 31.54
CA GLN A 317 14.65 6.31 32.03
C GLN A 317 14.21 4.91 32.46
N ALA A 318 13.62 4.80 33.65
CA ALA A 318 13.07 3.53 34.12
C ALA A 318 11.95 3.07 33.16
N LYS A 319 12.03 1.82 32.72
CA LYS A 319 11.02 1.26 31.80
C LYS A 319 9.67 1.04 32.47
N TRP A 320 9.69 0.69 33.75
CA TRP A 320 8.52 0.40 34.58
C TRP A 320 8.86 0.64 36.06
N SER A 321 7.84 0.83 36.91
CA SER A 321 8.00 0.99 38.36
C SER A 321 8.14 -0.38 39.04
N LEU A 322 8.85 -0.53 40.18
CA LEU A 322 8.91 -1.80 40.92
C LEU A 322 7.57 -2.19 41.59
N SER A 323 6.64 -1.25 41.69
CA SER A 323 5.30 -1.49 42.23
C SER A 323 4.21 -0.83 41.38
N GLY A 324 3.00 -1.38 41.43
CA GLY A 324 1.85 -0.90 40.68
C GLY A 324 1.76 -1.40 39.23
N PRO A 325 0.79 -0.87 38.46
CA PRO A 325 0.50 -1.34 37.10
C PRO A 325 1.64 -1.04 36.13
N VAL A 326 1.82 -1.92 35.14
CA VAL A 326 2.83 -1.76 34.08
C VAL A 326 2.12 -1.52 32.75
N GLN A 327 2.52 -0.47 32.04
CA GLN A 327 2.03 -0.19 30.69
C GLN A 327 3.05 -0.66 29.65
N GLN A 328 2.55 -1.30 28.59
CA GLN A 328 3.37 -1.70 27.44
C GLN A 328 3.91 -0.46 26.71
N ASN A 329 3.02 0.42 26.24
CA ASN A 329 3.38 1.66 25.54
C ASN A 329 3.03 2.84 26.44
N ARG A 330 3.97 3.73 26.77
CA ARG A 330 3.68 4.88 27.67
C ARG A 330 3.08 6.07 26.91
N ALA A 331 3.40 6.20 25.63
CA ALA A 331 2.98 7.32 24.79
C ALA A 331 1.65 7.07 24.05
N TRP A 332 1.00 5.92 24.26
CA TRP A 332 -0.18 5.52 23.49
C TRP A 332 -1.31 6.56 23.51
N LEU A 333 -1.49 7.27 24.63
CA LEU A 333 -2.55 8.27 24.76
C LEU A 333 -2.36 9.44 23.77
N ALA A 334 -1.11 9.92 23.63
CA ALA A 334 -0.80 11.00 22.70
C ALA A 334 -1.00 10.56 21.25
N TRP A 335 -0.55 9.35 20.91
CA TRP A 335 -0.75 8.77 19.57
C TRP A 335 -2.22 8.52 19.24
N ALA A 336 -2.99 7.97 20.19
CA ALA A 336 -4.42 7.72 20.04
C ALA A 336 -5.21 9.02 19.86
N LEU A 337 -4.92 10.06 20.66
CA LEU A 337 -5.55 11.37 20.50
C LEU A 337 -5.17 12.01 19.17
N GLY A 338 -3.88 12.01 18.82
CA GLY A 338 -3.38 12.59 17.57
C GLY A 338 -4.01 11.93 16.35
N SER A 339 -4.03 10.59 16.29
CA SER A 339 -4.63 9.84 15.18
C SER A 339 -6.14 10.05 15.11
N THR A 340 -6.82 10.07 16.26
CA THR A 340 -8.28 10.24 16.33
C THR A 340 -8.71 11.62 15.86
N LEU A 341 -8.01 12.67 16.30
CA LEU A 341 -8.28 14.05 15.91
C LEU A 341 -7.97 14.30 14.44
N LEU A 342 -6.84 13.78 13.94
CA LEU A 342 -6.49 13.90 12.52
C LEU A 342 -7.49 13.14 11.64
N GLY A 343 -7.88 11.92 12.01
CA GLY A 343 -8.89 11.14 11.30
C GLY A 343 -10.26 11.83 11.30
N ALA A 344 -10.65 12.44 12.42
CA ALA A 344 -11.88 13.23 12.52
C ALA A 344 -11.82 14.48 11.62
N LEU A 345 -10.69 15.20 11.62
CA LEU A 345 -10.50 16.36 10.77
C LEU A 345 -10.59 16.00 9.28
N LEU A 346 -9.88 14.95 8.84
CA LEU A 346 -9.93 14.47 7.45
C LEU A 346 -11.35 14.06 7.06
N THR A 347 -12.04 13.32 7.93
CA THR A 347 -13.44 12.93 7.76
C THR A 347 -14.33 14.16 7.54
N LEU A 348 -14.23 15.17 8.40
CA LEU A 348 -15.01 16.41 8.29
C LEU A 348 -14.68 17.19 7.02
N LEU A 349 -13.39 17.31 6.68
CA LEU A 349 -12.92 18.03 5.49
C LEU A 349 -13.41 17.40 4.18
N MET A 350 -13.58 16.08 4.13
CA MET A 350 -14.10 15.38 2.95
C MET A 350 -15.62 15.36 2.94
N LEU A 351 -16.27 15.02 4.06
CA LEU A 351 -17.73 14.96 4.15
C LEU A 351 -18.41 16.32 4.01
N ARG A 352 -17.72 17.45 4.29
CA ARG A 352 -18.26 18.81 4.03
C ARG A 352 -18.59 19.02 2.56
N THR A 353 -17.92 18.30 1.65
CA THR A 353 -18.15 18.41 0.21
C THR A 353 -19.36 17.58 -0.24
N ARG A 354 -19.85 16.67 0.61
CA ARG A 354 -20.93 15.72 0.33
C ARG A 354 -21.93 15.61 1.49
N PRO A 355 -22.65 16.70 1.80
CA PRO A 355 -23.64 16.70 2.86
C PRO A 355 -24.83 15.75 2.58
N ASP A 356 -25.08 15.47 1.29
CA ASP A 356 -26.13 14.60 0.78
C ASP A 356 -25.91 13.10 1.07
N LEU A 357 -24.71 12.71 1.51
CA LEU A 357 -24.42 11.33 1.91
C LEU A 357 -25.35 10.86 3.02
N ARG A 358 -25.91 9.66 2.86
CA ARG A 358 -26.68 8.98 3.91
C ARG A 358 -25.81 8.75 5.15
N TRP A 359 -26.45 8.69 6.31
CA TRP A 359 -25.78 8.50 7.60
C TRP A 359 -24.88 7.26 7.64
N GLN A 360 -25.32 6.14 7.06
CA GLN A 360 -24.54 4.90 6.99
C GLN A 360 -23.22 5.09 6.22
N GLY A 361 -23.26 5.84 5.11
CA GLY A 361 -22.05 6.16 4.34
C GLY A 361 -21.09 7.08 5.10
N LYS A 362 -21.63 8.03 5.87
CA LYS A 362 -20.82 8.90 6.74
C LYS A 362 -20.11 8.10 7.85
N LEU A 363 -20.84 7.19 8.52
CA LEU A 363 -20.27 6.31 9.54
C LEU A 363 -19.21 5.36 8.96
N LEU A 364 -19.50 4.71 7.83
CA LEU A 364 -18.57 3.80 7.18
C LEU A 364 -17.28 4.53 6.78
N PHE A 365 -17.40 5.68 6.13
CA PHE A 365 -16.24 6.48 5.74
C PHE A 365 -15.41 6.92 6.94
N ALA A 366 -16.06 7.49 7.96
CA ALA A 366 -15.38 7.92 9.18
C ALA A 366 -14.67 6.75 9.88
N GLY A 367 -15.32 5.59 9.96
CA GLY A 367 -14.73 4.38 10.56
C GLY A 367 -13.51 3.87 9.80
N LEU A 368 -13.56 3.86 8.47
CA LEU A 368 -12.43 3.47 7.62
C LEU A 368 -11.24 4.44 7.80
N VAL A 369 -11.49 5.76 7.74
CA VAL A 369 -10.46 6.78 7.94
C VAL A 369 -9.82 6.66 9.33
N GLN A 370 -10.62 6.45 10.37
CA GLN A 370 -10.12 6.24 11.74
C GLN A 370 -9.28 4.96 11.85
N GLY A 371 -9.75 3.85 11.27
CA GLY A 371 -9.03 2.57 11.28
C GLY A 371 -7.69 2.66 10.58
N PHE A 372 -7.63 3.24 9.38
CA PHE A 372 -6.38 3.39 8.64
C PHE A 372 -5.42 4.37 9.33
N GLY A 373 -5.94 5.49 9.86
CA GLY A 373 -5.14 6.45 10.63
C GLY A 373 -4.57 5.85 11.91
N ALA A 374 -5.35 5.05 12.63
CA ALA A 374 -4.90 4.33 13.82
C ALA A 374 -3.81 3.29 13.47
N ALA A 375 -3.94 2.57 12.37
CA ALA A 375 -2.92 1.61 11.92
C ALA A 375 -1.59 2.31 11.60
N LEU A 376 -1.62 3.43 10.88
CA LEU A 376 -0.41 4.22 10.59
C LEU A 376 0.19 4.81 11.88
N ALA A 377 -0.65 5.31 12.80
CA ALA A 377 -0.17 5.84 14.07
C ALA A 377 0.46 4.76 14.96
N ALA A 378 -0.12 3.55 15.00
CA ALA A 378 0.47 2.41 15.69
C ALA A 378 1.83 2.04 15.11
N LEU A 379 1.96 2.02 13.78
CA LEU A 379 3.24 1.81 13.11
C LEU A 379 4.27 2.86 13.54
N LEU A 380 3.95 4.16 13.40
CA LEU A 380 4.86 5.25 13.76
C LEU A 380 5.25 5.26 15.24
N MET A 381 4.32 4.90 16.13
CA MET A 381 4.61 4.72 17.55
C MET A 381 5.63 3.59 17.76
N THR A 382 5.45 2.43 17.13
CA THR A 382 6.42 1.33 17.21
C THR A 382 7.78 1.76 16.67
N MET A 383 7.84 2.48 15.55
CA MET A 383 9.12 3.00 15.03
C MET A 383 9.84 3.93 16.03
N GLY A 384 9.08 4.75 16.76
CA GLY A 384 9.62 5.68 17.74
C GLY A 384 10.10 5.03 19.04
N GLU A 385 9.64 3.81 19.34
CA GLU A 385 10.03 3.06 20.53
C GLU A 385 11.17 2.05 20.27
N THR A 386 11.48 1.74 19.00
CA THR A 386 12.55 0.81 18.62
C THR A 386 13.89 1.54 18.43
N TYR A 387 14.97 0.98 18.98
CA TYR A 387 16.34 1.44 18.69
C TYR A 387 16.77 1.01 17.28
N LEU A 388 16.59 1.90 16.31
CA LEU A 388 16.96 1.66 14.92
C LEU A 388 18.38 2.16 14.63
N SER A 389 19.16 1.35 13.90
CA SER A 389 20.37 1.85 13.23
C SER A 389 19.98 2.85 12.13
N TRP A 390 20.92 3.68 11.66
CA TRP A 390 20.64 4.63 10.58
C TRP A 390 20.13 3.95 9.29
N SER A 391 20.66 2.77 8.96
CA SER A 391 20.19 1.98 7.81
C SER A 391 18.78 1.43 8.03
N ALA A 392 18.50 0.87 9.21
CA ALA A 392 17.16 0.38 9.56
C ALA A 392 16.14 1.52 9.60
N ALA A 393 16.52 2.69 10.13
CA ALA A 393 15.70 3.89 10.15
C ALA A 393 15.38 4.36 8.73
N ALA A 394 16.35 4.36 7.81
CA ALA A 394 16.10 4.72 6.41
C ALA A 394 15.14 3.75 5.71
N VAL A 395 15.30 2.43 5.92
CA VAL A 395 14.40 1.40 5.39
C VAL A 395 12.99 1.57 5.95
N TRP A 396 12.85 1.67 7.28
CA TRP A 396 11.56 1.81 7.92
C TRP A 396 10.87 3.14 7.56
N ALA A 397 11.62 4.24 7.43
CA ALA A 397 11.09 5.51 6.96
C ALA A 397 10.55 5.40 5.53
N THR A 398 11.24 4.68 4.66
CA THR A 398 10.79 4.41 3.28
C THR A 398 9.50 3.58 3.28
N LEU A 399 9.45 2.51 4.09
CA LEU A 399 8.24 1.69 4.23
C LEU A 399 7.07 2.48 4.83
N ALA A 400 7.33 3.34 5.82
CA ALA A 400 6.31 4.20 6.44
C ALA A 400 5.78 5.25 5.45
N ALA A 401 6.65 5.83 4.61
CA ALA A 401 6.22 6.71 3.52
C ALA A 401 5.35 5.96 2.50
N GLY A 402 5.72 4.72 2.17
CA GLY A 402 4.89 3.82 1.35
C GLY A 402 3.51 3.57 1.99
N GLN A 403 3.46 3.27 3.29
CA GLN A 403 2.22 3.09 4.04
C GLN A 403 1.36 4.36 4.10
N ALA A 404 1.97 5.52 4.27
CA ALA A 404 1.26 6.80 4.22
C ALA A 404 0.64 7.05 2.82
N LEU A 405 1.34 6.67 1.75
CA LEU A 405 0.80 6.75 0.39
C LEU A 405 -0.34 5.76 0.17
N LEU A 406 -0.23 4.53 0.69
CA LEU A 406 -1.31 3.54 0.67
C LEU A 406 -2.53 4.04 1.45
N LEU A 407 -2.33 4.72 2.59
CA LEU A 407 -3.40 5.36 3.33
C LEU A 407 -4.14 6.41 2.48
N VAL A 408 -3.41 7.24 1.73
CA VAL A 408 -4.03 8.22 0.82
C VAL A 408 -4.90 7.52 -0.24
N LEU A 409 -4.40 6.43 -0.82
CA LEU A 409 -5.17 5.61 -1.77
C LEU A 409 -6.45 5.06 -1.11
N LEU A 410 -6.32 4.44 0.06
CA LEU A 410 -7.43 3.86 0.82
C LEU A 410 -8.49 4.90 1.18
N VAL A 411 -8.10 6.11 1.58
CA VAL A 411 -9.03 7.19 1.88
C VAL A 411 -9.76 7.65 0.62
N ALA A 412 -9.05 7.81 -0.50
CA ALA A 412 -9.67 8.19 -1.78
C ALA A 412 -10.66 7.14 -2.26
N ASP A 413 -10.28 5.86 -2.20
CA ASP A 413 -11.13 4.73 -2.58
C ASP A 413 -12.34 4.55 -1.65
N SER A 414 -12.14 4.71 -0.35
CA SER A 414 -13.23 4.69 0.63
C SER A 414 -14.23 5.80 0.37
N PHE A 415 -13.75 6.97 -0.05
CA PHE A 415 -14.63 8.08 -0.41
C PHE A 415 -15.44 7.77 -1.67
N ASP A 416 -14.81 7.25 -2.72
CA ASP A 416 -15.51 6.84 -3.96
C ASP A 416 -16.52 5.71 -3.70
N LEU A 417 -16.17 4.75 -2.83
CA LEU A 417 -17.07 3.69 -2.38
C LEU A 417 -18.32 4.26 -1.72
N VAL A 418 -18.17 5.11 -0.70
CA VAL A 418 -19.33 5.64 0.01
C VAL A 418 -20.15 6.62 -0.83
N GLU A 419 -19.49 7.39 -1.67
CA GLU A 419 -20.13 8.29 -2.63
C GLU A 419 -21.03 7.51 -3.59
N THR A 420 -20.52 6.41 -4.13
CA THR A 420 -21.26 5.60 -5.09
C THR A 420 -22.42 4.86 -4.43
N LEU A 421 -22.23 4.30 -3.24
CA LEU A 421 -23.24 3.47 -2.59
C LEU A 421 -24.30 4.29 -1.84
N PHE A 422 -23.89 5.38 -1.19
CA PHE A 422 -24.72 6.11 -0.24
C PHE A 422 -24.99 7.57 -0.64
N GLY A 423 -24.39 8.06 -1.72
CA GLY A 423 -24.57 9.43 -2.23
C GLY A 423 -25.75 9.59 -3.19
N ARG A 424 -26.25 10.82 -3.34
CA ARG A 424 -27.26 11.17 -4.35
C ARG A 424 -26.58 11.52 -5.67
N VAL A 425 -26.39 10.52 -6.53
CA VAL A 425 -25.71 10.65 -7.84
C VAL A 425 -26.69 11.11 -8.92
N ARG A 426 -27.16 12.36 -8.84
CA ARG A 426 -28.12 12.98 -9.78
C ARG A 426 -27.96 14.51 -9.94
N LEU A 427 -26.91 15.13 -9.39
CA LEU A 427 -26.80 16.59 -9.34
C LEU A 427 -26.63 17.19 -10.75
N ARG A 428 -25.86 16.53 -11.62
CA ARG A 428 -25.57 16.96 -12.99
C ARG A 428 -26.14 16.00 -14.05
N HIS A 429 -27.29 15.40 -13.75
CA HIS A 429 -27.94 14.44 -14.66
C HIS A 429 -28.43 15.14 -15.93
N TYR A 430 -28.11 14.55 -17.08
CA TYR A 430 -28.66 14.92 -18.38
C TYR A 430 -29.48 13.75 -18.91
N GLU A 431 -30.75 14.03 -19.23
CA GLU A 431 -31.61 13.05 -19.90
C GLU A 431 -31.55 13.31 -21.40
N PRO A 432 -30.96 12.40 -22.20
CA PRO A 432 -30.76 12.62 -23.62
C PRO A 432 -32.05 12.33 -24.39
N VAL A 433 -32.92 13.33 -24.48
CA VAL A 433 -34.19 13.27 -25.23
C VAL A 433 -33.97 13.84 -26.63
N PRO A 434 -34.42 13.17 -27.70
CA PRO A 434 -34.32 13.71 -29.06
C PRO A 434 -35.00 15.07 -29.16
N ALA A 435 -34.34 16.04 -29.80
CA ALA A 435 -34.96 17.31 -30.14
C ALA A 435 -36.27 17.08 -30.95
N PRO A 436 -37.33 17.90 -30.77
CA PRO A 436 -38.55 17.81 -31.57
C PRO A 436 -38.27 17.97 -33.08
N GLN A 437 -39.07 17.32 -33.93
CA GLN A 437 -38.97 17.52 -35.38
C GLN A 437 -39.18 18.99 -35.75
N GLY A 438 -38.41 19.47 -36.74
CA GLY A 438 -38.40 20.88 -37.16
C GLY A 438 -37.55 21.83 -36.29
N THR A 439 -36.97 21.37 -35.18
CA THR A 439 -36.01 22.18 -34.41
C THR A 439 -34.79 22.48 -35.27
N LYS A 440 -34.43 23.77 -35.42
CA LYS A 440 -33.18 24.17 -36.06
C LYS A 440 -32.01 23.83 -35.14
N LEU A 441 -31.18 22.89 -35.56
CA LEU A 441 -29.99 22.46 -34.84
C LEU A 441 -28.72 22.88 -35.62
N PRO A 442 -27.63 23.22 -34.91
CA PRO A 442 -26.39 23.68 -35.52
C PRO A 442 -25.77 22.61 -36.42
N LYS A 443 -24.95 23.01 -37.39
CA LYS A 443 -24.30 22.02 -38.25
C LYS A 443 -23.22 21.25 -37.49
N VAL A 444 -23.19 19.94 -37.67
CA VAL A 444 -22.21 19.02 -37.05
C VAL A 444 -21.23 18.51 -38.10
N SER A 445 -19.92 18.64 -37.86
CA SER A 445 -18.87 18.01 -38.67
C SER A 445 -18.36 16.78 -37.95
N LEU A 446 -18.62 15.59 -38.49
CA LEU A 446 -18.17 14.32 -37.92
C LEU A 446 -16.81 13.93 -38.48
N HIS A 447 -15.83 13.71 -37.62
CA HIS A 447 -14.47 13.33 -37.99
C HIS A 447 -14.26 11.84 -37.70
N VAL A 448 -13.87 11.09 -38.75
CA VAL A 448 -13.58 9.66 -38.70
C VAL A 448 -12.14 9.45 -39.17
N ALA A 449 -11.21 9.28 -38.22
CA ALA A 449 -9.82 8.96 -38.54
C ALA A 449 -9.65 7.44 -38.72
N ILE A 450 -8.99 7.02 -39.80
CA ILE A 450 -8.71 5.61 -40.12
C ILE A 450 -7.20 5.39 -40.36
N CYS A 451 -6.68 4.23 -39.96
CA CYS A 451 -5.31 3.75 -40.12
C CYS A 451 -5.28 2.21 -40.26
N ASN A 452 -5.26 1.72 -41.49
CA ASN A 452 -5.21 0.29 -41.84
C ASN A 452 -6.35 -0.59 -41.26
N GLU A 453 -7.52 -0.03 -40.92
CA GLU A 453 -8.66 -0.86 -40.51
C GLU A 453 -9.27 -1.66 -41.67
N PRO A 454 -9.91 -2.82 -41.40
CA PRO A 454 -10.61 -3.57 -42.43
C PRO A 454 -11.68 -2.71 -43.14
N PRO A 455 -11.69 -2.66 -44.48
CA PRO A 455 -12.57 -1.76 -45.22
C PRO A 455 -14.06 -1.97 -44.90
N GLU A 456 -14.50 -3.23 -44.78
CA GLU A 456 -15.90 -3.56 -44.47
C GLU A 456 -16.35 -3.08 -43.11
N MET A 457 -15.45 -3.05 -42.11
CA MET A 457 -15.77 -2.51 -40.79
C MET A 457 -16.03 -1.01 -40.89
N VAL A 458 -15.15 -0.28 -41.59
CA VAL A 458 -15.32 1.17 -41.80
C VAL A 458 -16.60 1.46 -42.58
N LYS A 459 -16.92 0.68 -43.61
CA LYS A 459 -18.19 0.80 -44.36
C LYS A 459 -19.40 0.65 -43.46
N GLN A 460 -19.40 -0.26 -42.50
CA GLN A 460 -20.50 -0.39 -41.54
C GLN A 460 -20.68 0.88 -40.70
N THR A 461 -19.59 1.48 -40.24
CA THR A 461 -19.63 2.76 -39.52
C THR A 461 -20.20 3.88 -40.40
N LEU A 462 -19.73 4.00 -41.65
CA LEU A 462 -20.23 5.03 -42.58
C LEU A 462 -21.72 4.86 -42.90
N ASN A 463 -22.20 3.62 -43.07
CA ASN A 463 -23.62 3.34 -43.24
C ASN A 463 -24.45 3.73 -42.01
N ALA A 464 -23.93 3.50 -40.80
CA ALA A 464 -24.60 3.92 -39.57
C ALA A 464 -24.67 5.45 -39.45
N LEU A 465 -23.60 6.16 -39.84
CA LEU A 465 -23.59 7.63 -39.91
C LEU A 465 -24.56 8.17 -40.95
N ALA A 466 -24.69 7.50 -42.11
CA ALA A 466 -25.63 7.88 -43.15
C ALA A 466 -27.10 7.71 -42.71
N ALA A 467 -27.35 6.86 -41.71
CA ALA A 467 -28.68 6.60 -41.15
C ALA A 467 -29.05 7.52 -39.97
N LEU A 468 -28.22 8.52 -39.63
CA LEU A 468 -28.52 9.48 -38.57
C LEU A 468 -29.80 10.28 -38.88
N ASP A 469 -30.68 10.43 -37.89
CA ASP A 469 -31.85 11.31 -37.95
C ASP A 469 -31.41 12.78 -37.72
N TYR A 470 -30.59 13.30 -38.62
CA TYR A 470 -30.04 14.64 -38.52
C TYR A 470 -29.80 15.22 -39.90
N GLY A 471 -30.44 16.34 -40.26
CA GLY A 471 -30.36 16.87 -41.62
C GLY A 471 -29.17 17.80 -41.90
N ASN A 472 -28.48 18.27 -40.87
CA ASN A 472 -27.47 19.33 -40.98
C ASN A 472 -26.09 18.85 -40.51
N PHE A 473 -25.49 17.90 -41.21
CA PHE A 473 -24.17 17.38 -40.85
C PHE A 473 -23.31 17.09 -42.09
N GLU A 474 -22.01 16.96 -41.86
CA GLU A 474 -21.05 16.39 -42.81
C GLU A 474 -20.23 15.30 -42.11
N VAL A 475 -19.61 14.42 -42.90
CA VAL A 475 -18.68 13.40 -42.43
C VAL A 475 -17.36 13.54 -43.18
N LEU A 476 -16.29 13.80 -42.44
CA LEU A 476 -14.93 13.81 -42.94
C LEU A 476 -14.26 12.50 -42.55
N VAL A 477 -13.81 11.74 -43.54
CA VAL A 477 -13.06 10.50 -43.35
C VAL A 477 -11.61 10.75 -43.71
N ILE A 478 -10.70 10.54 -42.75
CA ILE A 478 -9.29 10.90 -42.86
C ILE A 478 -8.47 9.62 -42.72
N ASP A 479 -8.03 9.10 -43.86
CA ASP A 479 -7.04 8.02 -43.93
C ASP A 479 -5.64 8.55 -43.66
N ASN A 480 -5.00 7.98 -42.65
CA ASN A 480 -3.69 8.39 -42.16
C ASN A 480 -2.81 7.17 -41.86
N ASN A 481 -1.59 7.16 -42.41
CA ASN A 481 -0.57 6.14 -42.19
C ASN A 481 -0.99 4.73 -42.69
N THR A 482 -1.94 4.65 -43.63
CA THR A 482 -2.27 3.44 -44.37
C THR A 482 -1.34 3.32 -45.59
N LYS A 483 -0.61 2.21 -45.69
CA LYS A 483 0.34 2.00 -46.80
C LYS A 483 -0.28 1.34 -48.02
N ASP A 484 -1.28 0.49 -47.79
CA ASP A 484 -1.87 -0.35 -48.82
C ASP A 484 -3.14 0.30 -49.41
N PRO A 485 -3.14 0.67 -50.71
CA PRO A 485 -4.32 1.20 -51.39
C PRO A 485 -5.53 0.28 -51.36
N ALA A 486 -5.33 -1.05 -51.33
CA ALA A 486 -6.42 -2.01 -51.27
C ALA A 486 -7.25 -1.89 -49.98
N VAL A 487 -6.73 -1.21 -48.95
CA VAL A 487 -7.43 -0.96 -47.70
C VAL A 487 -8.25 0.33 -47.74
N TRP A 488 -7.71 1.43 -48.26
CA TRP A 488 -8.38 2.73 -48.19
C TRP A 488 -9.23 3.06 -49.43
N GLU A 489 -8.88 2.57 -50.63
CA GLU A 489 -9.65 2.83 -51.86
C GLU A 489 -11.11 2.33 -51.77
N PRO A 490 -11.42 1.15 -51.22
CA PRO A 490 -12.81 0.71 -51.08
C PRO A 490 -13.63 1.58 -50.13
N VAL A 491 -12.98 2.24 -49.16
CA VAL A 491 -13.63 3.19 -48.25
C VAL A 491 -13.92 4.50 -48.98
N ALA A 492 -12.95 5.03 -49.74
CA ALA A 492 -13.13 6.22 -50.57
C ALA A 492 -14.28 6.06 -51.58
N ALA A 493 -14.33 4.92 -52.28
CA ALA A 493 -15.41 4.60 -53.20
C ALA A 493 -16.77 4.47 -52.50
N HIS A 494 -16.81 4.02 -51.23
CA HIS A 494 -18.04 3.99 -50.46
C HIS A 494 -18.51 5.37 -50.02
N CYS A 495 -17.61 6.25 -49.58
CA CYS A 495 -17.93 7.65 -49.27
C CYS A 495 -18.59 8.34 -50.48
N ALA A 496 -18.01 8.19 -51.68
CA ALA A 496 -18.58 8.74 -52.90
C ALA A 496 -20.00 8.26 -53.18
N ARG A 497 -20.31 6.99 -52.86
CA ARG A 497 -21.67 6.42 -53.00
C ARG A 497 -22.68 6.95 -51.97
N LEU A 498 -22.23 7.35 -50.78
CA LEU A 498 -23.09 7.88 -49.72
C LEU A 498 -23.46 9.36 -49.92
N GLY A 499 -22.85 10.02 -50.92
CA GLY A 499 -23.17 11.38 -51.36
C GLY A 499 -22.19 12.43 -50.86
N GLU A 500 -22.38 13.68 -51.31
CA GLU A 500 -21.45 14.80 -51.12
C GLU A 500 -21.19 15.16 -49.64
N GLN A 501 -22.09 14.77 -48.74
CA GLN A 501 -21.93 14.93 -47.30
C GLN A 501 -20.80 14.05 -46.71
N PHE A 502 -20.33 13.02 -47.43
CA PHE A 502 -19.22 12.15 -47.04
C PHE A 502 -17.96 12.49 -47.85
N ARG A 503 -17.02 13.20 -47.23
CA ARG A 503 -15.76 13.63 -47.85
C ARG A 503 -14.61 12.75 -47.36
N PHE A 504 -13.84 12.20 -48.29
CA PHE A 504 -12.71 11.32 -48.01
C PHE A 504 -11.38 12.01 -48.32
N PHE A 505 -10.40 11.86 -47.42
CA PHE A 505 -9.04 12.35 -47.56
C PHE A 505 -8.05 11.23 -47.25
N THR A 506 -7.00 11.09 -48.04
CA THR A 506 -5.83 10.26 -47.71
C THR A 506 -4.60 11.14 -47.57
N LEU A 507 -3.89 10.99 -46.44
CA LEU A 507 -2.73 11.82 -46.09
C LEU A 507 -1.39 11.10 -46.33
N GLY A 508 -1.41 9.83 -46.71
CA GLY A 508 -0.20 9.00 -46.77
C GLY A 508 0.48 8.90 -45.41
N GLN A 509 1.78 9.19 -45.34
CA GLN A 509 2.50 9.28 -44.06
C GLN A 509 2.32 10.68 -43.44
N TYR A 510 1.65 10.75 -42.28
CA TYR A 510 1.34 12.03 -41.62
C TYR A 510 1.74 12.01 -40.14
N PRO A 511 2.35 13.11 -39.62
CA PRO A 511 2.76 13.21 -38.23
C PRO A 511 1.57 13.33 -37.26
N GLY A 512 1.84 13.18 -35.96
CA GLY A 512 0.82 13.41 -34.92
C GLY A 512 -0.24 12.31 -34.77
N TYR A 513 -0.13 11.20 -35.51
CA TYR A 513 -1.06 10.05 -35.44
C TYR A 513 -2.54 10.49 -35.55
N LYS A 514 -3.42 10.03 -34.65
CA LYS A 514 -4.85 10.39 -34.64
C LYS A 514 -5.05 11.89 -34.44
N ALA A 515 -4.33 12.52 -33.50
CA ALA A 515 -4.41 13.96 -33.25
C ALA A 515 -4.08 14.79 -34.51
N GLY A 516 -3.03 14.42 -35.24
CA GLY A 516 -2.65 15.07 -36.50
C GLY A 516 -3.72 14.93 -37.59
N ALA A 517 -4.31 13.75 -37.73
CA ALA A 517 -5.43 13.51 -38.64
C ALA A 517 -6.68 14.34 -38.27
N LEU A 518 -7.00 14.46 -36.98
CA LEU A 518 -8.11 15.27 -36.49
C LEU A 518 -7.85 16.78 -36.65
N ASN A 519 -6.60 17.24 -36.50
CA ASN A 519 -6.21 18.62 -36.79
C ASN A 519 -6.31 18.94 -38.29
N PHE A 520 -6.01 17.97 -39.16
CA PHE A 520 -6.28 18.10 -40.59
C PHE A 520 -7.78 18.21 -40.85
N ALA A 521 -8.58 17.31 -40.28
CA ALA A 521 -10.04 17.34 -40.40
C ALA A 521 -10.65 18.68 -39.94
N LEU A 522 -10.15 19.24 -38.83
CA LEU A 522 -10.61 20.53 -38.30
C LEU A 522 -10.40 21.69 -39.28
N ARG A 523 -9.31 21.68 -40.06
CA ARG A 523 -9.07 22.70 -41.10
C ARG A 523 -10.01 22.55 -42.30
N GLU A 524 -10.38 21.31 -42.61
CA GLU A 524 -11.27 20.97 -43.73
C GLU A 524 -12.76 21.02 -43.37
N THR A 525 -13.09 21.20 -42.09
CA THR A 525 -14.46 21.33 -41.60
C THR A 525 -15.16 22.52 -42.24
N ALA A 526 -16.43 22.31 -42.61
CA ALA A 526 -17.28 23.34 -43.16
C ALA A 526 -17.28 24.61 -42.28
N PRO A 527 -17.14 25.81 -42.87
CA PRO A 527 -17.07 27.06 -42.09
C PRO A 527 -18.29 27.30 -41.20
N ASP A 528 -19.47 26.84 -41.64
CA ASP A 528 -20.77 26.94 -40.95
C ASP A 528 -21.01 25.85 -39.90
N ALA A 529 -20.10 24.88 -39.74
CA ALA A 529 -20.17 23.90 -38.65
C ALA A 529 -19.86 24.56 -37.30
N GLU A 530 -20.72 24.34 -36.31
CA GLU A 530 -20.51 24.86 -34.94
C GLU A 530 -20.07 23.76 -33.97
N ILE A 531 -20.33 22.50 -34.30
CA ILE A 531 -20.04 21.34 -33.46
C ILE A 531 -19.17 20.35 -34.24
N ILE A 532 -18.12 19.85 -33.59
CA ILE A 532 -17.27 18.76 -34.09
C ILE A 532 -17.65 17.48 -33.37
N GLY A 533 -17.96 16.41 -34.08
CA GLY A 533 -18.10 15.08 -33.50
C GLY A 533 -16.90 14.21 -33.84
N VAL A 534 -16.41 13.43 -32.89
CA VAL A 534 -15.36 12.44 -33.16
C VAL A 534 -15.90 11.05 -32.88
N ILE A 535 -15.70 10.16 -33.84
CA ILE A 535 -16.11 8.77 -33.75
C ILE A 535 -15.04 7.85 -34.32
N ASP A 536 -14.77 6.76 -33.62
CA ASP A 536 -13.86 5.72 -34.09
C ASP A 536 -14.48 4.92 -35.24
N SER A 537 -13.62 4.40 -36.12
CA SER A 537 -13.99 3.78 -37.39
C SER A 537 -14.66 2.40 -37.26
N ASP A 538 -14.85 1.91 -36.04
CA ASP A 538 -15.47 0.63 -35.72
C ASP A 538 -16.87 0.78 -35.07
N TYR A 539 -17.32 2.01 -34.79
CA TYR A 539 -18.58 2.25 -34.10
C TYR A 539 -19.79 2.21 -35.04
N ILE A 540 -20.83 1.48 -34.63
CA ILE A 540 -22.19 1.59 -35.20
C ILE A 540 -23.02 2.42 -34.24
N VAL A 541 -23.54 3.56 -34.71
CA VAL A 541 -24.33 4.51 -33.91
C VAL A 541 -25.83 4.29 -34.02
N ASP A 542 -26.54 4.68 -32.97
CA ASP A 542 -27.98 4.79 -32.95
C ASP A 542 -28.40 6.06 -33.74
N PRO A 543 -29.45 6.00 -34.58
CA PRO A 543 -29.86 7.13 -35.44
C PRO A 543 -30.15 8.45 -34.73
N ASP A 544 -30.61 8.40 -33.47
CA ASP A 544 -31.01 9.57 -32.70
C ASP A 544 -29.88 10.24 -31.92
N TRP A 545 -28.63 9.75 -32.04
CA TRP A 545 -27.48 10.23 -31.26
C TRP A 545 -27.30 11.75 -31.30
N LEU A 546 -27.20 12.35 -32.50
CA LEU A 546 -27.00 13.79 -32.64
C LEU A 546 -28.20 14.59 -32.14
N ARG A 547 -29.43 14.14 -32.42
CA ARG A 547 -30.65 14.81 -31.92
C ARG A 547 -30.74 14.81 -30.41
N CYS A 548 -30.19 13.79 -29.76
CA CYS A 548 -30.21 13.65 -28.32
C CYS A 548 -29.12 14.47 -27.64
N MET A 549 -27.93 14.60 -28.25
CA MET A 549 -26.76 15.16 -27.57
C MET A 549 -26.43 16.60 -27.98
N VAL A 550 -26.74 17.01 -29.22
CA VAL A 550 -26.52 18.41 -29.68
C VAL A 550 -27.29 19.45 -28.86
N PRO A 551 -28.54 19.20 -28.40
CA PRO A 551 -29.27 20.20 -27.59
C PRO A 551 -28.55 20.65 -26.31
N ALA A 552 -27.61 19.86 -25.78
CA ALA A 552 -26.81 20.26 -24.62
C ALA A 552 -25.97 21.53 -24.86
N PHE A 553 -25.59 21.82 -26.10
CA PHE A 553 -24.82 23.01 -26.47
C PHE A 553 -25.63 24.31 -26.49
N ALA A 554 -26.94 24.25 -26.22
CA ALA A 554 -27.74 25.43 -25.94
C ALA A 554 -27.21 26.21 -24.71
N ASP A 555 -26.57 25.52 -23.76
CA ASP A 555 -25.77 26.17 -22.73
C ASP A 555 -24.38 26.54 -23.30
N PRO A 556 -24.03 27.85 -23.39
CA PRO A 556 -22.75 28.29 -23.94
C PRO A 556 -21.55 27.79 -23.12
N LYS A 557 -21.74 27.38 -21.86
CA LYS A 557 -20.66 26.82 -21.03
C LYS A 557 -20.31 25.40 -21.42
N VAL A 558 -21.18 24.67 -22.11
CA VAL A 558 -20.88 23.29 -22.54
C VAL A 558 -19.83 23.34 -23.65
N GLY A 559 -18.63 22.85 -23.33
CA GLY A 559 -17.51 22.72 -24.25
C GLY A 559 -17.54 21.38 -24.98
N PHE A 560 -17.98 20.31 -24.31
CA PHE A 560 -18.14 19.01 -24.95
C PHE A 560 -19.22 18.15 -24.29
N THR A 561 -19.71 17.18 -25.05
CA THR A 561 -20.55 16.09 -24.55
C THR A 561 -19.87 14.75 -24.78
N GLN A 562 -20.16 13.79 -23.91
CA GLN A 562 -19.59 12.45 -23.96
C GLN A 562 -20.68 11.41 -23.71
N SER A 563 -20.70 10.38 -24.55
CA SER A 563 -21.47 9.15 -24.34
C SER A 563 -20.51 7.99 -24.00
N PRO A 564 -21.01 6.87 -23.45
CA PRO A 564 -20.16 5.73 -23.11
C PRO A 564 -19.48 5.13 -24.34
N GLN A 565 -18.27 4.61 -24.17
CA GLN A 565 -17.69 3.68 -25.14
C GLN A 565 -18.26 2.29 -24.87
N ASP A 566 -19.24 1.89 -25.67
CA ASP A 566 -19.88 0.58 -25.55
C ASP A 566 -19.44 -0.36 -26.69
N TYR A 567 -19.71 -1.65 -26.57
CA TYR A 567 -19.18 -2.68 -27.46
C TYR A 567 -20.24 -3.72 -27.85
N ARG A 568 -20.13 -4.27 -29.07
CA ARG A 568 -21.12 -5.20 -29.65
C ARG A 568 -20.68 -6.66 -29.73
N ASP A 569 -19.47 -6.99 -29.33
CA ASP A 569 -18.83 -8.30 -29.55
C ASP A 569 -18.51 -9.06 -28.25
N ASN A 570 -19.26 -8.78 -27.17
CA ASN A 570 -19.03 -9.35 -25.84
C ASN A 570 -19.46 -10.83 -25.69
N ASP A 571 -20.22 -11.35 -26.63
CA ASP A 571 -20.71 -12.73 -26.71
C ASP A 571 -19.80 -13.66 -27.53
N GLY A 572 -18.74 -13.12 -28.15
CA GLY A 572 -17.80 -13.90 -28.97
C GLY A 572 -16.90 -14.87 -28.17
N SER A 573 -16.51 -14.53 -26.94
CA SER A 573 -15.70 -15.40 -26.08
C SER A 573 -15.79 -15.02 -24.60
N LEU A 574 -15.35 -15.92 -23.71
CA LEU A 574 -15.24 -15.60 -22.28
C LEU A 574 -14.28 -14.42 -22.05
N PHE A 575 -13.18 -14.36 -22.79
CA PHE A 575 -12.23 -13.24 -22.73
C PHE A 575 -12.89 -11.90 -23.05
N LYS A 576 -13.63 -11.82 -24.17
CA LYS A 576 -14.36 -10.59 -24.55
C LYS A 576 -15.44 -10.23 -23.54
N ARG A 577 -16.16 -11.22 -22.98
CA ARG A 577 -17.13 -10.99 -21.90
C ARG A 577 -16.48 -10.40 -20.64
N MET A 578 -15.34 -10.93 -20.21
CA MET A 578 -14.60 -10.40 -19.05
C MET A 578 -14.14 -8.96 -19.29
N MET A 579 -13.60 -8.67 -20.47
CA MET A 579 -13.16 -7.33 -20.86
C MET A 579 -14.32 -6.34 -20.93
N PHE A 580 -15.45 -6.73 -21.52
CA PHE A 580 -16.64 -5.91 -21.61
C PHE A 580 -17.08 -5.40 -20.23
N TRP A 581 -17.16 -6.32 -19.26
CA TRP A 581 -17.60 -5.95 -17.91
C TRP A 581 -16.55 -5.15 -17.15
N GLU A 582 -15.26 -5.36 -17.42
CA GLU A 582 -14.18 -4.50 -16.89
C GLU A 582 -14.34 -3.06 -17.37
N TYR A 583 -14.58 -2.85 -18.67
CA TYR A 583 -14.88 -1.52 -19.22
C TYR A 583 -16.18 -0.92 -18.68
N ALA A 584 -17.23 -1.72 -18.54
CA ALA A 584 -18.54 -1.25 -18.08
C ALA A 584 -18.46 -0.54 -16.71
N GLY A 585 -17.60 -1.00 -15.80
CA GLY A 585 -17.41 -0.36 -14.51
C GLY A 585 -17.02 1.12 -14.63
N PHE A 586 -16.13 1.45 -15.57
CA PHE A 586 -15.68 2.82 -15.78
C PHE A 586 -16.81 3.74 -16.28
N PHE A 587 -17.65 3.28 -17.21
CA PHE A 587 -18.72 4.10 -17.79
C PHE A 587 -19.98 4.19 -16.91
N HIS A 588 -20.30 3.13 -16.16
CA HIS A 588 -21.48 3.09 -15.29
C HIS A 588 -21.24 3.64 -13.88
N ILE A 589 -19.99 3.62 -13.40
CA ILE A 589 -19.60 4.13 -12.07
C ILE A 589 -18.70 5.34 -12.22
N GLY A 590 -17.51 5.17 -12.80
CA GLY A 590 -16.46 6.19 -12.81
C GLY A 590 -16.86 7.50 -13.48
N MET A 591 -17.33 7.45 -14.73
CA MET A 591 -17.76 8.64 -15.48
C MET A 591 -18.98 9.31 -14.87
N VAL A 592 -19.87 8.51 -14.28
CA VAL A 592 -21.04 9.03 -13.57
C VAL A 592 -20.61 9.85 -12.36
N ASN A 593 -19.73 9.33 -11.52
CA ASN A 593 -19.25 10.03 -10.33
C ASN A 593 -18.45 11.28 -10.69
N ARG A 594 -17.64 11.20 -11.76
CA ARG A 594 -16.90 12.34 -12.32
C ARG A 594 -17.82 13.44 -12.83
N ASN A 595 -18.92 13.06 -13.50
CA ASN A 595 -19.89 14.02 -14.03
C ASN A 595 -20.50 14.89 -12.92
N GLU A 596 -20.72 14.36 -11.72
CA GLU A 596 -21.23 15.13 -10.57
C GLU A 596 -20.34 16.32 -10.17
N ARG A 597 -19.07 16.30 -10.56
CA ARG A 597 -18.10 17.38 -10.28
C ARG A 597 -17.50 18.01 -11.55
N ASN A 598 -18.18 17.85 -12.70
CA ASN A 598 -17.73 18.39 -13.98
C ASN A 598 -16.28 17.95 -14.33
N ALA A 599 -15.98 16.66 -14.15
CA ALA A 599 -14.62 16.11 -14.28
C ALA A 599 -14.58 14.87 -15.21
N VAL A 600 -15.49 14.84 -16.17
CA VAL A 600 -15.59 13.78 -17.20
C VAL A 600 -14.31 13.74 -18.00
N ILE A 601 -13.74 12.55 -18.19
CA ILE A 601 -12.62 12.39 -19.10
C ILE A 601 -13.22 12.21 -20.51
N GLN A 602 -12.70 12.95 -21.48
CA GLN A 602 -13.09 12.77 -22.88
C GLN A 602 -12.32 11.58 -23.44
N HIS A 603 -13.00 10.67 -24.14
CA HIS A 603 -12.44 9.36 -24.50
C HIS A 603 -12.25 9.17 -26.01
N GLY A 604 -12.16 10.26 -26.77
CA GLY A 604 -11.72 10.20 -28.18
C GLY A 604 -12.70 9.58 -29.18
N THR A 605 -13.87 9.13 -28.75
CA THR A 605 -14.99 8.64 -29.58
C THR A 605 -16.31 8.93 -28.86
N MET A 606 -17.43 8.85 -29.59
CA MET A 606 -18.78 9.13 -29.08
C MET A 606 -18.87 10.46 -28.32
N THR A 607 -18.21 11.47 -28.89
CA THR A 607 -18.01 12.79 -28.28
C THR A 607 -18.38 13.88 -29.27
N LEU A 608 -19.00 14.95 -28.77
CA LEU A 608 -19.28 16.17 -29.52
C LEU A 608 -18.58 17.33 -28.81
N ILE A 609 -18.03 18.27 -29.55
CA ILE A 609 -17.19 19.35 -29.05
C ILE A 609 -17.64 20.66 -29.72
N ARG A 610 -17.73 21.73 -28.95
CA ARG A 610 -17.97 23.07 -29.49
C ARG A 610 -16.77 23.50 -30.32
N LYS A 611 -16.94 23.68 -31.63
CA LYS A 611 -15.85 24.01 -32.56
C LYS A 611 -15.06 25.25 -32.10
N ALA A 612 -15.77 26.33 -31.75
CA ALA A 612 -15.12 27.56 -31.28
C ALA A 612 -14.24 27.35 -30.03
N ALA A 613 -14.58 26.38 -29.16
CA ALA A 613 -13.77 26.06 -27.99
C ALA A 613 -12.52 25.24 -28.39
N LEU A 614 -12.65 24.34 -29.35
CA LEU A 614 -11.53 23.56 -29.89
C LEU A 614 -10.53 24.46 -30.63
N ASP A 615 -11.02 25.39 -31.47
CA ASP A 615 -10.20 26.34 -32.20
C ASP A 615 -9.44 27.28 -31.26
N ALA A 616 -10.12 27.81 -30.23
CA ALA A 616 -9.53 28.71 -29.24
C ALA A 616 -8.39 28.06 -28.42
N GLU A 617 -8.42 26.74 -28.26
CA GLU A 617 -7.38 25.98 -27.58
C GLU A 617 -6.29 25.45 -28.51
N GLY A 618 -6.34 25.75 -29.82
CA GLY A 618 -5.32 25.35 -30.78
C GLY A 618 -5.43 23.89 -31.25
N GLY A 619 -6.63 23.30 -31.22
CA GLY A 619 -6.89 21.95 -31.72
C GLY A 619 -6.42 20.83 -30.78
N TRP A 620 -6.13 19.67 -31.36
CA TRP A 620 -5.72 18.44 -30.67
C TRP A 620 -4.21 18.43 -30.38
N ALA A 621 -3.83 17.96 -29.18
CA ALA A 621 -2.44 17.90 -28.75
C ALA A 621 -1.69 16.72 -29.38
N GLU A 622 -0.89 16.98 -30.42
CA GLU A 622 -0.12 15.94 -31.14
C GLU A 622 1.05 15.32 -30.33
N TRP A 623 1.47 15.99 -29.26
CA TRP A 623 2.52 15.47 -28.37
C TRP A 623 2.01 14.37 -27.40
N CYS A 624 0.69 14.25 -27.25
CA CYS A 624 0.04 13.34 -26.33
C CYS A 624 -0.62 12.19 -27.09
N ILE A 625 -0.40 10.95 -26.66
CA ILE A 625 -1.05 9.75 -27.24
C ILE A 625 -2.50 9.55 -26.76
N THR A 626 -2.89 10.33 -25.74
CA THR A 626 -4.25 10.45 -25.21
C THR A 626 -4.65 11.92 -25.36
N GLU A 627 -4.67 12.38 -26.62
CA GLU A 627 -5.02 13.74 -27.02
C GLU A 627 -6.43 14.13 -26.57
N ASP A 628 -7.29 13.12 -26.41
CA ASP A 628 -8.66 13.20 -25.98
C ASP A 628 -8.82 13.72 -24.54
N SER A 629 -8.21 13.00 -23.61
CA SER A 629 -8.20 13.31 -22.19
C SER A 629 -7.50 14.64 -21.91
N GLU A 630 -6.48 14.95 -22.71
CA GLU A 630 -5.73 16.21 -22.65
C GLU A 630 -6.60 17.39 -23.08
N LEU A 631 -7.33 17.29 -24.20
CA LEU A 631 -8.25 18.33 -24.67
C LEU A 631 -9.36 18.58 -23.63
N GLY A 632 -9.97 17.52 -23.11
CA GLY A 632 -10.99 17.64 -22.07
C GLY A 632 -10.50 18.41 -20.84
N LEU A 633 -9.25 18.17 -20.42
CA LEU A 633 -8.61 18.90 -19.33
C LEU A 633 -8.37 20.38 -19.68
N ARG A 634 -7.87 20.69 -20.88
CA ARG A 634 -7.68 22.08 -21.33
C ARG A 634 -8.99 22.85 -21.33
N LEU A 635 -10.07 22.25 -21.84
CA LEU A 635 -11.40 22.86 -21.84
C LEU A 635 -11.89 23.17 -20.41
N PHE A 636 -11.69 22.26 -19.45
CA PHE A 636 -12.02 22.55 -18.05
C PHE A 636 -11.21 23.71 -17.47
N ARG A 637 -9.92 23.81 -17.80
CA ARG A 637 -9.05 24.91 -17.35
C ARG A 637 -9.50 26.29 -17.88
N LYS A 638 -10.25 26.30 -18.99
CA LYS A 638 -10.86 27.50 -19.57
C LYS A 638 -12.27 27.78 -19.06
N GLY A 639 -12.76 26.98 -18.12
CA GLY A 639 -14.07 27.15 -17.50
C GLY A 639 -15.22 26.53 -18.30
N PHE A 640 -14.95 25.78 -19.36
CA PHE A 640 -15.98 24.99 -20.04
C PHE A 640 -16.44 23.82 -19.18
N GLU A 641 -17.60 23.32 -19.52
CA GLU A 641 -18.27 22.21 -18.87
C GLU A 641 -18.49 21.03 -19.79
N ALA A 642 -18.59 19.86 -19.18
CA ALA A 642 -18.92 18.61 -19.84
C ALA A 642 -20.33 18.17 -19.49
N VAL A 643 -20.98 17.53 -20.46
CA VAL A 643 -22.22 16.78 -20.27
C VAL A 643 -21.98 15.31 -20.57
N TYR A 644 -22.22 14.45 -19.59
CA TYR A 644 -22.13 13.00 -19.77
C TYR A 644 -23.52 12.35 -19.82
N SER A 645 -23.74 11.51 -20.82
CA SER A 645 -24.89 10.62 -20.88
C SER A 645 -24.49 9.20 -20.53
N LYS A 646 -25.33 8.49 -19.78
CA LYS A 646 -25.16 7.04 -19.51
C LYS A 646 -25.75 6.16 -20.61
N ARG A 647 -26.56 6.73 -21.50
CA ARG A 647 -27.16 5.99 -22.61
C ARG A 647 -26.08 5.69 -23.64
N SER A 648 -25.94 4.42 -23.98
CA SER A 648 -25.13 3.97 -25.10
C SER A 648 -25.80 4.39 -26.40
N PHE A 649 -25.09 5.16 -27.21
CA PHE A 649 -25.51 5.63 -28.54
C PHE A 649 -24.68 5.03 -29.66
N GLY A 650 -23.66 4.23 -29.34
CA GLY A 650 -22.80 3.64 -30.35
C GLY A 650 -21.98 2.50 -29.77
N ARG A 651 -21.76 1.47 -30.58
CA ARG A 651 -21.13 0.22 -30.16
C ARG A 651 -19.99 -0.14 -31.10
N GLY A 652 -18.75 -0.10 -30.58
CA GLY A 652 -17.52 -0.49 -31.28
C GLY A 652 -17.18 -1.97 -31.09
N VAL A 653 -15.94 -2.36 -31.40
CA VAL A 653 -15.43 -3.73 -31.21
C VAL A 653 -14.24 -3.76 -30.25
N MET A 654 -14.18 -4.77 -29.40
CA MET A 654 -13.08 -4.95 -28.44
C MET A 654 -11.83 -5.57 -29.10
N PRO A 655 -10.64 -5.40 -28.51
CA PRO A 655 -9.47 -6.20 -28.88
C PRO A 655 -9.75 -7.71 -28.85
N ASP A 656 -9.22 -8.45 -29.83
CA ASP A 656 -9.44 -9.91 -29.94
C ASP A 656 -8.50 -10.76 -29.08
N ASP A 657 -7.32 -10.23 -28.76
CA ASP A 657 -6.31 -10.91 -27.96
C ASP A 657 -5.87 -10.10 -26.73
N PHE A 658 -5.22 -10.80 -25.80
CA PHE A 658 -4.79 -10.22 -24.54
C PHE A 658 -3.65 -9.18 -24.69
N ASN A 659 -2.77 -9.33 -25.67
CA ASN A 659 -1.68 -8.38 -25.91
C ASN A 659 -2.21 -7.07 -26.48
N ALA A 660 -3.19 -7.10 -27.38
CA ALA A 660 -3.89 -5.93 -27.89
C ALA A 660 -4.62 -5.18 -26.75
N PHE A 661 -5.29 -5.91 -25.85
CA PHE A 661 -5.89 -5.34 -24.64
C PHE A 661 -4.86 -4.67 -23.72
N ARG A 662 -3.74 -5.34 -23.44
CA ARG A 662 -2.63 -4.80 -22.64
C ARG A 662 -2.03 -3.55 -23.27
N LYS A 663 -1.74 -3.56 -24.58
CA LYS A 663 -1.18 -2.42 -25.31
C LYS A 663 -2.11 -1.22 -25.28
N GLN A 664 -3.41 -1.43 -25.42
CA GLN A 664 -4.40 -0.37 -25.30
C GLN A 664 -4.34 0.28 -23.92
N ARG A 665 -4.41 -0.52 -22.85
CA ARG A 665 -4.36 -0.02 -21.47
C ARG A 665 -3.01 0.63 -21.14
N TYR A 666 -1.91 0.10 -21.68
CA TYR A 666 -0.57 0.67 -21.55
C TYR A 666 -0.51 2.09 -22.11
N ARG A 667 -1.06 2.33 -23.31
CA ARG A 667 -1.09 3.67 -23.92
C ARG A 667 -1.87 4.66 -23.05
N TRP A 668 -3.00 4.24 -22.47
CA TRP A 668 -3.81 5.09 -21.60
C TRP A 668 -3.06 5.47 -20.31
N ALA A 669 -2.44 4.49 -19.65
CA ALA A 669 -1.66 4.74 -18.44
C ALA A 669 -0.43 5.62 -18.70
N TYR A 670 0.28 5.38 -19.80
CA TYR A 670 1.39 6.22 -20.24
C TYR A 670 0.91 7.66 -20.51
N GLY A 671 -0.15 7.84 -21.28
CA GLY A 671 -0.73 9.14 -21.62
C GLY A 671 -1.17 9.94 -20.40
N ALA A 672 -1.83 9.31 -19.43
CA ALA A 672 -2.20 9.98 -18.19
C ALA A 672 -1.00 10.50 -17.37
N MET A 673 0.11 9.76 -17.33
CA MET A 673 1.32 10.24 -16.66
C MET A 673 1.96 11.40 -17.40
N ARG A 674 1.91 11.40 -18.74
CA ARG A 674 2.33 12.54 -19.58
C ARG A 674 1.50 13.78 -19.29
N ILE A 675 0.17 13.66 -19.27
CA ILE A 675 -0.75 14.75 -18.93
C ILE A 675 -0.51 15.23 -17.50
N SER A 676 -0.31 14.31 -16.56
CA SER A 676 0.00 14.63 -15.15
C SER A 676 1.24 15.49 -15.03
N ARG A 677 2.29 15.15 -15.79
CA ARG A 677 3.57 15.84 -15.75
C ARG A 677 3.51 17.20 -16.43
N GLU A 678 2.83 17.31 -17.57
CA GLU A 678 2.66 18.57 -18.29
C GLU A 678 1.81 19.57 -17.48
N HIS A 679 0.73 19.08 -16.86
CA HIS A 679 -0.22 19.91 -16.11
C HIS A 679 -0.04 19.83 -14.59
N TRP A 680 1.14 19.45 -14.09
CA TRP A 680 1.37 19.20 -12.66
C TRP A 680 0.98 20.39 -11.77
N LYS A 681 1.22 21.63 -12.24
CA LYS A 681 0.84 22.87 -11.54
C LYS A 681 -0.67 22.99 -11.37
N ALA A 682 -1.46 22.59 -12.37
CA ALA A 682 -2.91 22.65 -12.31
C ALA A 682 -3.50 21.66 -11.27
N PHE A 683 -2.77 20.57 -10.99
CA PHE A 683 -3.18 19.55 -10.02
C PHE A 683 -2.69 19.83 -8.60
N LEU A 684 -1.43 20.23 -8.44
CA LEU A 684 -0.77 20.29 -7.14
C LEU A 684 -0.58 21.71 -6.60
N SER A 685 -0.57 22.74 -7.44
CA SER A 685 -0.38 24.12 -6.96
C SER A 685 -1.66 24.65 -6.30
N PRO A 686 -1.60 25.11 -5.04
CA PRO A 686 -2.73 25.77 -4.40
C PRO A 686 -3.03 27.14 -5.00
N PHE A 687 -2.10 27.72 -5.78
CA PHE A 687 -2.22 29.06 -6.37
C PHE A 687 -2.84 29.06 -7.76
N ASP A 688 -2.71 27.97 -8.52
CA ASP A 688 -3.48 27.80 -9.75
C ASP A 688 -4.96 27.66 -9.35
N ARG A 689 -5.89 28.32 -10.06
CA ARG A 689 -7.35 28.21 -9.82
C ARG A 689 -8.13 27.87 -11.10
N THR A 690 -7.42 27.43 -12.14
CA THR A 690 -8.02 27.08 -13.44
C THR A 690 -8.93 25.85 -13.34
N LEU A 691 -8.65 24.94 -12.40
CA LEU A 691 -9.50 23.79 -12.09
C LEU A 691 -10.19 23.99 -10.73
N THR A 692 -11.44 23.56 -10.65
CA THR A 692 -12.14 23.44 -9.37
C THR A 692 -11.51 22.35 -8.49
N ILE A 693 -11.72 22.43 -7.18
CA ILE A 693 -11.26 21.40 -6.23
C ILE A 693 -11.84 20.01 -6.59
N GLY A 694 -13.09 19.97 -7.05
CA GLY A 694 -13.74 18.72 -7.47
C GLY A 694 -13.12 18.11 -8.72
N GLN A 695 -12.76 18.94 -9.70
CA GLN A 695 -12.03 18.49 -10.89
C GLN A 695 -10.64 17.96 -10.53
N ARG A 696 -9.87 18.72 -9.73
CA ARG A 696 -8.55 18.28 -9.26
C ARG A 696 -8.60 16.95 -8.57
N TRP A 697 -9.54 16.79 -7.65
CA TRP A 697 -9.77 15.54 -6.94
C TRP A 697 -9.92 14.39 -7.94
N HIS A 698 -10.87 14.46 -8.86
CA HIS A 698 -11.14 13.36 -9.79
C HIS A 698 -10.00 13.07 -10.77
N PHE A 699 -9.29 14.09 -11.27
CA PHE A 699 -8.12 13.84 -12.14
C PHE A 699 -7.00 13.15 -11.37
N VAL A 700 -6.64 13.65 -10.18
CA VAL A 700 -5.60 13.05 -9.34
C VAL A 700 -6.01 11.65 -8.88
N THR A 701 -7.16 11.51 -8.22
CA THR A 701 -7.60 10.23 -7.64
C THR A 701 -7.99 9.20 -8.67
N GLY A 702 -8.39 9.61 -9.88
CA GLY A 702 -8.66 8.67 -10.96
C GLY A 702 -7.41 8.04 -11.57
N TRP A 703 -6.24 8.66 -11.44
CA TRP A 703 -4.96 8.10 -11.89
C TRP A 703 -4.14 7.45 -10.77
N LEU A 704 -4.47 7.76 -9.50
CA LEU A 704 -3.86 7.15 -8.32
C LEU A 704 -3.84 5.61 -8.33
N PRO A 705 -4.91 4.88 -8.77
CA PRO A 705 -4.87 3.42 -8.85
C PRO A 705 -3.73 2.90 -9.74
N TRP A 706 -3.45 3.57 -10.87
CA TRP A 706 -2.36 3.17 -11.77
C TRP A 706 -0.98 3.42 -11.14
N ILE A 707 -0.85 4.49 -10.35
CA ILE A 707 0.36 4.72 -9.54
C ILE A 707 0.50 3.62 -8.48
N GLY A 708 -0.61 3.17 -7.90
CA GLY A 708 -0.66 2.01 -7.00
C GLY A 708 -0.11 0.74 -7.65
N ASP A 709 -0.47 0.44 -8.90
CA ASP A 709 0.08 -0.70 -9.66
C ASP A 709 1.61 -0.57 -9.86
N ALA A 710 2.11 0.64 -10.13
CA ALA A 710 3.54 0.90 -10.31
C ALA A 710 4.34 0.70 -9.02
N LEU A 711 3.79 1.13 -7.88
CA LEU A 711 4.35 0.88 -6.56
C LEU A 711 4.30 -0.61 -6.20
N GLY A 712 3.18 -1.28 -6.52
CA GLY A 712 3.03 -2.72 -6.35
C GLY A 712 4.16 -3.50 -7.04
N LEU A 713 4.50 -3.13 -8.28
CA LEU A 713 5.63 -3.72 -9.00
C LEU A 713 6.97 -3.52 -8.27
N ALA A 714 7.24 -2.32 -7.74
CA ALA A 714 8.46 -2.07 -6.97
C ALA A 714 8.50 -2.90 -5.67
N PHE A 715 7.37 -2.99 -4.96
CA PHE A 715 7.26 -3.77 -3.72
C PHE A 715 7.38 -5.29 -3.95
N VAL A 716 6.94 -5.81 -5.10
CA VAL A 716 7.17 -7.22 -5.47
C VAL A 716 8.67 -7.50 -5.61
N LEU A 717 9.40 -6.65 -6.33
CA LEU A 717 10.84 -6.83 -6.51
C LEU A 717 11.61 -6.74 -5.18
N LEU A 718 11.26 -5.77 -4.34
CA LEU A 718 11.82 -5.65 -2.99
C LEU A 718 11.46 -6.84 -2.11
N GLY A 719 10.21 -7.33 -2.17
CA GLY A 719 9.74 -8.50 -1.44
C GLY A 719 10.46 -9.78 -1.86
N LEU A 720 10.73 -9.97 -3.15
CA LEU A 720 11.53 -11.09 -3.66
C LEU A 720 12.98 -11.02 -3.16
N ALA A 721 13.61 -9.85 -3.23
CA ALA A 721 14.97 -9.65 -2.73
C ALA A 721 15.05 -9.91 -1.21
N TRP A 722 14.09 -9.41 -0.44
CA TRP A 722 14.02 -9.67 1.00
C TRP A 722 13.77 -11.14 1.32
N SER A 723 12.92 -11.81 0.55
CA SER A 723 12.67 -13.26 0.70
C SER A 723 13.91 -14.09 0.40
N ALA A 724 14.72 -13.70 -0.59
CA ALA A 724 16.01 -14.33 -0.83
C ALA A 724 16.95 -14.16 0.38
N GLY A 725 16.99 -12.97 0.99
CA GLY A 725 17.73 -12.73 2.24
C GLY A 725 17.27 -13.63 3.39
N LEU A 726 15.95 -13.75 3.59
CA LEU A 726 15.35 -14.63 4.61
C LEU A 726 15.69 -16.12 4.41
N ILE A 727 15.93 -16.55 3.17
CA ILE A 727 16.27 -17.95 2.85
C ILE A 727 17.79 -18.18 2.98
N LEU A 728 18.61 -17.25 2.48
CA LEU A 728 20.06 -17.41 2.37
C LEU A 728 20.82 -17.05 3.64
N ASP A 729 20.33 -16.08 4.41
CA ASP A 729 20.95 -15.59 5.65
C ASP A 729 19.87 -15.22 6.69
N PRO A 730 19.19 -16.23 7.28
CA PRO A 730 18.11 -16.01 8.24
C PRO A 730 18.59 -15.41 9.57
N VAL A 731 19.90 -15.31 9.81
CA VAL A 731 20.47 -14.68 11.00
C VAL A 731 20.49 -13.16 10.85
N ARG A 732 20.77 -12.65 9.65
CA ARG A 732 20.81 -11.19 9.40
C ARG A 732 19.48 -10.61 8.91
N PHE A 733 18.67 -11.40 8.21
CA PHE A 733 17.38 -10.95 7.70
C PHE A 733 16.25 -11.37 8.62
N GLU A 734 15.56 -10.38 9.19
CA GLU A 734 14.34 -10.59 9.98
C GLU A 734 13.09 -10.34 9.13
N PHE A 735 11.97 -10.95 9.52
CA PHE A 735 10.67 -10.61 8.93
C PHE A 735 10.31 -9.15 9.23
N PRO A 736 9.68 -8.43 8.28
CA PRO A 736 9.10 -7.13 8.58
C PRO A 736 8.08 -7.26 9.71
N ILE A 737 7.98 -6.23 10.55
CA ILE A 737 6.98 -6.23 11.63
C ILE A 737 5.57 -6.34 11.06
N ILE A 738 4.67 -6.99 11.81
CA ILE A 738 3.28 -7.26 11.42
C ILE A 738 2.56 -6.00 10.92
N LEU A 739 2.86 -4.83 11.52
CA LEU A 739 2.27 -3.54 11.16
C LEU A 739 2.60 -3.08 9.73
N PHE A 740 3.68 -3.56 9.11
CA PHE A 740 3.95 -3.31 7.69
C PHE A 740 3.21 -4.27 6.75
N MET A 741 2.88 -5.48 7.21
CA MET A 741 2.27 -6.52 6.36
C MET A 741 0.75 -6.44 6.31
N LEU A 742 0.09 -6.19 7.45
CA LEU A 742 -1.37 -6.19 7.56
C LEU A 742 -2.05 -5.16 6.65
N PRO A 743 -1.61 -3.89 6.57
CA PRO A 743 -2.28 -2.92 5.70
C PRO A 743 -2.20 -3.29 4.21
N SER A 744 -1.12 -3.93 3.77
CA SER A 744 -0.95 -4.36 2.38
C SER A 744 -1.94 -5.47 2.00
N ILE A 745 -2.11 -6.47 2.89
CA ILE A 745 -3.12 -7.52 2.72
C ILE A 745 -4.53 -6.92 2.81
N GLY A 746 -4.75 -6.04 3.79
CA GLY A 746 -6.01 -5.33 4.01
C GLY A 746 -6.45 -4.48 2.82
N LEU A 747 -5.52 -3.79 2.16
CA LEU A 747 -5.77 -3.02 0.94
C LEU A 747 -6.28 -3.92 -0.19
N PHE A 748 -5.63 -5.06 -0.41
CA PHE A 748 -6.06 -5.99 -1.44
C PHE A 748 -7.47 -6.56 -1.15
N ALA A 749 -7.72 -6.98 0.10
CA ALA A 749 -9.03 -7.44 0.52
C ALA A 749 -10.10 -6.33 0.38
N PHE A 750 -9.77 -5.11 0.78
CA PHE A 750 -10.63 -3.94 0.63
C PHE A 750 -10.98 -3.69 -0.84
N LYS A 751 -10.00 -3.76 -1.76
CA LYS A 751 -10.23 -3.59 -3.20
C LYS A 751 -11.17 -4.63 -3.78
N ILE A 752 -11.05 -5.90 -3.35
CA ILE A 752 -12.00 -6.95 -3.75
C ILE A 752 -13.41 -6.62 -3.24
N VAL A 753 -13.56 -6.27 -1.97
CA VAL A 753 -14.88 -5.91 -1.42
C VAL A 753 -15.45 -4.70 -2.15
N GLN A 754 -14.62 -3.69 -2.40
CA GLN A 754 -14.98 -2.46 -3.10
C GLN A 754 -15.52 -2.75 -4.50
N ILE A 755 -14.78 -3.47 -5.35
CA ILE A 755 -15.21 -3.73 -6.73
C ILE A 755 -16.51 -4.54 -6.77
N PHE A 756 -16.65 -5.55 -5.91
CA PHE A 756 -17.87 -6.36 -5.84
C PHE A 756 -19.08 -5.54 -5.38
N ALA A 757 -18.91 -4.67 -4.38
CA ALA A 757 -19.98 -3.81 -3.88
C ALA A 757 -20.41 -2.77 -4.92
N LEU A 758 -19.44 -2.12 -5.58
CA LEU A 758 -19.70 -1.09 -6.60
C LEU A 758 -20.41 -1.68 -7.81
N TYR A 759 -19.94 -2.80 -8.34
CA TYR A 759 -20.57 -3.46 -9.48
C TYR A 759 -21.97 -3.96 -9.13
N ALA A 760 -22.15 -4.53 -7.93
CA ALA A 760 -23.48 -4.96 -7.48
C ALA A 760 -24.50 -3.82 -7.46
N ALA A 761 -24.06 -2.61 -7.12
CA ALA A 761 -24.94 -1.47 -6.97
C ALA A 761 -25.22 -0.72 -8.28
N ARG A 762 -24.27 -0.72 -9.23
CA ARG A 762 -24.29 0.23 -10.37
C ARG A 762 -24.12 -0.38 -11.74
N VAL A 763 -23.65 -1.61 -11.87
CA VAL A 763 -23.38 -2.27 -13.16
C VAL A 763 -24.39 -3.39 -13.36
N PRO A 764 -25.11 -3.44 -14.50
CA PRO A 764 -26.16 -4.44 -14.74
C PRO A 764 -25.59 -5.81 -15.10
N CYS A 765 -24.85 -6.45 -14.18
CA CYS A 765 -24.11 -7.69 -14.41
C CYS A 765 -24.31 -8.74 -13.31
N GLY A 766 -24.12 -10.02 -13.69
CA GLY A 766 -24.20 -11.17 -12.78
C GLY A 766 -22.98 -11.32 -11.88
N ARG A 767 -23.00 -12.24 -10.92
CA ARG A 767 -21.87 -12.46 -9.99
C ARG A 767 -20.60 -12.96 -10.69
N ALA A 768 -20.75 -13.85 -11.67
CA ALA A 768 -19.63 -14.36 -12.46
C ALA A 768 -18.97 -13.25 -13.29
N ASP A 769 -19.77 -12.33 -13.83
CA ASP A 769 -19.29 -11.18 -14.60
C ASP A 769 -18.44 -10.23 -13.75
N ARG A 770 -18.81 -10.03 -12.47
CA ARG A 770 -18.04 -9.21 -11.52
C ARG A 770 -16.67 -9.81 -11.25
N LEU A 771 -16.62 -11.13 -11.03
CA LEU A 771 -15.36 -11.84 -10.86
C LEU A 771 -14.52 -11.76 -12.13
N GLY A 772 -15.14 -11.97 -13.30
CA GLY A 772 -14.48 -11.85 -14.60
C GLY A 772 -13.87 -10.47 -14.83
N ALA A 773 -14.63 -9.41 -14.54
CA ALA A 773 -14.17 -8.02 -14.62
C ALA A 773 -13.00 -7.74 -13.65
N ALA A 774 -13.10 -8.22 -12.41
CA ALA A 774 -12.03 -8.07 -11.41
C ALA A 774 -10.74 -8.77 -11.85
N VAL A 775 -10.84 -10.00 -12.36
CA VAL A 775 -9.69 -10.77 -12.86
C VAL A 775 -9.09 -10.10 -14.12
N ALA A 776 -9.91 -9.64 -15.06
CA ALA A 776 -9.45 -8.93 -16.25
C ALA A 776 -8.73 -7.61 -15.90
N GLY A 777 -9.25 -6.84 -14.95
CA GLY A 777 -8.60 -5.61 -14.47
C GLY A 777 -7.27 -5.92 -13.77
N LEU A 778 -7.26 -6.91 -12.88
CA LEU A 778 -6.05 -7.32 -12.14
C LEU A 778 -4.95 -7.87 -13.06
N ALA A 779 -5.32 -8.54 -14.14
CA ALA A 779 -4.40 -9.03 -15.17
C ALA A 779 -3.60 -7.92 -15.88
N LEU A 780 -4.08 -6.67 -15.84
CA LEU A 780 -3.43 -5.52 -16.47
C LEU A 780 -2.42 -4.82 -15.57
N SER A 781 -2.43 -5.07 -14.25
CA SER A 781 -1.64 -4.32 -13.26
C SER A 781 -0.14 -4.26 -13.59
N HIS A 782 0.49 -5.37 -14.00
CA HIS A 782 1.91 -5.36 -14.39
C HIS A 782 2.19 -4.41 -15.57
N SER A 783 1.32 -4.45 -16.58
CA SER A 783 1.48 -3.64 -17.79
C SER A 783 1.21 -2.15 -17.51
N ILE A 784 0.21 -1.85 -16.68
CA ILE A 784 -0.08 -0.50 -16.20
C ILE A 784 1.10 0.04 -15.38
N GLY A 785 1.61 -0.73 -14.42
CA GLY A 785 2.74 -0.33 -13.58
C GLY A 785 3.98 0.04 -14.40
N LYS A 786 4.31 -0.77 -15.42
CA LYS A 786 5.39 -0.44 -16.38
C LYS A 786 5.10 0.82 -17.18
N ALA A 787 3.84 1.03 -17.61
CA ALA A 787 3.45 2.20 -18.37
C ALA A 787 3.57 3.49 -17.55
N VAL A 788 3.23 3.44 -16.26
CA VAL A 788 3.36 4.57 -15.34
C VAL A 788 4.82 4.96 -15.15
N TRP A 789 5.68 4.00 -14.81
CA TRP A 789 7.12 4.27 -14.68
C TRP A 789 7.71 4.86 -15.95
N LYS A 790 7.36 4.31 -17.12
CA LYS A 790 7.83 4.82 -18.40
C LYS A 790 7.27 6.21 -18.70
N GLY A 791 5.97 6.46 -18.45
CA GLY A 791 5.31 7.73 -18.73
C GLY A 791 5.80 8.89 -17.87
N LEU A 792 6.23 8.61 -16.63
CA LEU A 792 6.83 9.61 -15.75
C LEU A 792 8.23 10.04 -16.22
N PHE A 793 9.03 9.12 -16.76
CA PHE A 793 10.45 9.37 -17.06
C PHE A 793 10.81 9.49 -18.55
N THR A 794 9.89 9.26 -19.48
CA THR A 794 10.19 9.31 -20.93
C THR A 794 9.29 10.25 -21.71
N ASP A 795 9.76 10.67 -22.89
CA ASP A 795 9.11 11.69 -23.73
C ASP A 795 8.40 11.16 -24.96
N ARG A 796 8.73 9.95 -25.41
CA ARG A 796 8.19 9.39 -26.65
C ARG A 796 7.88 7.92 -26.48
N LEU A 797 6.65 7.56 -26.86
CA LEU A 797 6.26 6.19 -27.11
C LEU A 797 5.92 6.08 -28.61
N PRO A 798 6.54 5.17 -29.37
CA PRO A 798 6.05 4.89 -30.72
C PRO A 798 4.62 4.36 -30.63
N PHE A 799 3.70 4.99 -31.36
CA PHE A 799 2.32 4.49 -31.45
C PHE A 799 2.34 3.17 -32.20
N ILE A 800 1.71 2.14 -31.61
CA ILE A 800 1.49 0.84 -32.24
C ILE A 800 -0.01 0.63 -32.26
N ARG A 801 -0.57 0.33 -33.45
CA ARG A 801 -2.00 0.09 -33.66
C ARG A 801 -2.49 -1.02 -32.73
N THR A 802 -3.71 -0.88 -32.22
CA THR A 802 -4.43 -2.01 -31.64
C THR A 802 -5.02 -2.81 -32.80
N ALA A 803 -4.57 -4.06 -32.96
CA ALA A 803 -5.18 -5.00 -33.89
C ALA A 803 -6.67 -5.21 -33.55
N LYS A 804 -7.50 -5.35 -34.59
CA LYS A 804 -8.96 -5.54 -34.50
C LYS A 804 -9.35 -6.53 -35.59
N MET A 805 -10.24 -7.46 -35.26
CA MET A 805 -10.68 -8.57 -36.10
C MET A 805 -9.53 -9.53 -36.48
N GLU A 806 -8.63 -9.86 -35.55
CA GLU A 806 -7.56 -10.85 -35.76
C GLU A 806 -7.93 -12.22 -35.15
N ASN A 807 -7.31 -13.29 -35.67
CA ASN A 807 -7.51 -14.64 -35.16
C ASN A 807 -6.90 -14.81 -33.76
N ALA A 808 -7.52 -15.65 -32.93
CA ALA A 808 -6.98 -15.96 -31.60
C ALA A 808 -5.56 -16.56 -31.72
N PRO A 809 -4.58 -16.07 -30.92
CA PRO A 809 -3.22 -16.58 -30.96
C PRO A 809 -3.16 -18.01 -30.44
N ALA A 810 -2.22 -18.81 -30.94
CA ALA A 810 -1.97 -20.16 -30.41
C ALA A 810 -1.58 -20.08 -28.92
N LEU A 811 -1.98 -21.07 -28.10
CA LEU A 811 -1.73 -21.09 -26.65
C LEU A 811 -0.26 -20.82 -26.27
N VAL A 812 0.67 -21.40 -27.03
CA VAL A 812 2.12 -21.20 -26.86
C VAL A 812 2.51 -19.73 -27.07
N GLN A 813 1.96 -19.07 -28.08
CA GLN A 813 2.19 -17.64 -28.32
C GLN A 813 1.60 -16.79 -27.19
N GLY A 814 0.42 -17.15 -26.66
CA GLY A 814 -0.17 -16.49 -25.49
C GLY A 814 0.76 -16.52 -24.27
N LEU A 815 1.31 -17.69 -23.93
CA LEU A 815 2.26 -17.81 -22.81
C LEU A 815 3.56 -17.04 -23.04
N PHE A 816 4.08 -17.02 -24.27
CA PHE A 816 5.23 -16.18 -24.61
C PHE A 816 4.95 -14.68 -24.44
N MET A 817 3.72 -14.22 -24.71
CA MET A 817 3.32 -12.82 -24.53
C MET A 817 3.28 -12.39 -23.05
N VAL A 818 3.08 -13.31 -22.11
CA VAL A 818 3.06 -13.06 -20.65
C VAL A 818 4.30 -13.60 -19.92
N ARG A 819 5.42 -13.77 -20.63
CA ARG A 819 6.65 -14.36 -20.07
C ARG A 819 7.16 -13.68 -18.80
N GLU A 820 7.07 -12.34 -18.72
CA GLU A 820 7.54 -11.60 -17.55
C GLU A 820 6.67 -11.89 -16.33
N GLU A 821 5.35 -11.88 -16.52
CA GLU A 821 4.38 -12.23 -15.50
C GLU A 821 4.51 -13.68 -15.06
N LEU A 822 4.78 -14.61 -15.99
CA LEU A 822 5.04 -16.02 -15.68
C LEU A 822 6.29 -16.17 -14.77
N VAL A 823 7.38 -15.47 -15.10
CA VAL A 823 8.60 -15.47 -14.28
C VAL A 823 8.33 -14.89 -12.90
N LEU A 824 7.62 -13.77 -12.80
CA LEU A 824 7.29 -13.15 -11.51
C LEU A 824 6.34 -14.04 -10.68
N LEU A 825 5.40 -14.74 -11.31
CA LEU A 825 4.56 -15.73 -10.66
C LEU A 825 5.39 -16.89 -10.08
N ALA A 826 6.30 -17.45 -10.89
CA ALA A 826 7.18 -18.53 -10.44
C ALA A 826 8.12 -18.08 -9.32
N LEU A 827 8.69 -16.88 -9.41
CA LEU A 827 9.56 -16.33 -8.37
C LEU A 827 8.80 -16.06 -7.07
N THR A 828 7.59 -15.48 -7.13
CA THR A 828 6.80 -15.19 -5.93
C THR A 828 6.32 -16.46 -5.25
N TRP A 829 5.91 -17.49 -5.99
CA TRP A 829 5.55 -18.79 -5.43
C TRP A 829 6.77 -19.56 -4.92
N GLY A 830 7.89 -19.50 -5.64
CA GLY A 830 9.16 -20.07 -5.21
C GLY A 830 9.66 -19.45 -3.91
N ALA A 831 9.59 -18.11 -3.79
CA ALA A 831 9.91 -17.38 -2.56
C ALA A 831 8.96 -17.75 -1.41
N LEU A 832 7.65 -17.85 -1.68
CA LEU A 832 6.64 -18.24 -0.68
C LEU A 832 6.96 -19.63 -0.12
N LEU A 833 7.18 -20.62 -0.98
CA LEU A 833 7.50 -21.97 -0.56
C LEU A 833 8.88 -22.03 0.12
N GLY A 834 9.87 -21.34 -0.44
CA GLY A 834 11.23 -21.26 0.11
C GLY A 834 11.25 -20.73 1.54
N VAL A 835 10.62 -19.59 1.78
CA VAL A 835 10.49 -18.99 3.12
C VAL A 835 9.67 -19.88 4.04
N GLY A 836 8.53 -20.41 3.57
CA GLY A 836 7.66 -21.27 4.38
C GLY A 836 8.36 -22.53 4.87
N PHE A 837 9.15 -23.18 4.01
CA PHE A 837 9.91 -24.38 4.38
C PHE A 837 11.16 -24.05 5.19
N SER A 838 11.93 -23.01 4.85
CA SER A 838 13.15 -22.65 5.58
C SER A 838 12.87 -22.18 7.02
N HIS A 839 11.69 -21.62 7.27
CA HIS A 839 11.25 -21.14 8.60
C HIS A 839 10.18 -22.03 9.24
N HIS A 840 9.89 -23.21 8.67
CA HIS A 840 8.94 -24.21 9.18
C HIS A 840 7.54 -23.68 9.54
N TRP A 841 7.08 -22.60 8.91
CA TRP A 841 5.81 -21.94 9.25
C TRP A 841 5.66 -21.59 10.75
N ALA A 842 6.79 -21.40 11.44
CA ALA A 842 6.85 -21.39 12.90
C ALA A 842 6.17 -20.16 13.52
N THR A 843 6.39 -18.98 12.94
CA THR A 843 5.96 -17.69 13.50
C THR A 843 4.76 -17.07 12.74
N PRO A 844 3.94 -16.24 13.41
CA PRO A 844 2.91 -15.44 12.75
C PRO A 844 3.47 -14.56 11.63
N GLU A 845 4.66 -13.98 11.82
CA GLU A 845 5.35 -13.14 10.84
C GLU A 845 5.68 -13.92 9.57
N CYS A 846 6.18 -15.15 9.69
CA CYS A 846 6.43 -16.03 8.55
C CYS A 846 5.14 -16.28 7.76
N ARG A 847 4.04 -16.63 8.45
CA ARG A 847 2.75 -16.91 7.79
C ARG A 847 2.18 -15.68 7.10
N LEU A 848 2.29 -14.51 7.74
CA LEU A 848 1.86 -13.24 7.16
C LEU A 848 2.72 -12.84 5.96
N TRP A 849 4.03 -13.05 6.01
CA TRP A 849 4.91 -12.79 4.88
C TRP A 849 4.56 -13.68 3.68
N CYS A 850 4.33 -14.97 3.91
CA CYS A 850 3.84 -15.88 2.87
C CYS A 850 2.48 -15.42 2.30
N LEU A 851 1.58 -14.89 3.13
CA LEU A 851 0.32 -14.32 2.67
C LEU A 851 0.49 -13.02 1.86
N VAL A 852 1.48 -12.17 2.21
CA VAL A 852 1.87 -11.01 1.40
C VAL A 852 2.37 -11.47 0.02
N LEU A 853 3.28 -12.45 -0.04
CA LEU A 853 3.79 -13.00 -1.29
C LEU A 853 2.66 -13.62 -2.13
N LEU A 854 1.73 -14.34 -1.50
CA LEU A 854 0.55 -14.88 -2.17
C LEU A 854 -0.30 -13.76 -2.78
N THR A 855 -0.59 -12.71 -2.00
CA THR A 855 -1.37 -11.55 -2.46
C THR A 855 -0.69 -10.84 -3.62
N GLN A 856 0.62 -10.64 -3.53
CA GLN A 856 1.45 -10.06 -4.57
C GLN A 856 1.53 -10.91 -5.84
N SER A 857 1.33 -12.23 -5.74
CA SER A 857 1.33 -13.13 -6.90
C SER A 857 0.05 -13.05 -7.75
N LEU A 858 -1.06 -12.56 -7.18
CA LEU A 858 -2.38 -12.62 -7.80
C LEU A 858 -2.51 -11.83 -9.12
N PRO A 859 -1.90 -10.64 -9.29
CA PRO A 859 -1.86 -9.97 -10.60
C PRO A 859 -1.18 -10.80 -11.70
N TYR A 860 -0.12 -11.51 -11.36
CA TYR A 860 0.60 -12.35 -12.32
C TYR A 860 -0.19 -13.62 -12.65
N LEU A 861 -0.81 -14.24 -11.65
CA LEU A 861 -1.74 -15.35 -11.84
C LEU A 861 -2.93 -14.95 -12.71
N ALA A 862 -3.50 -13.76 -12.48
CA ALA A 862 -4.59 -13.23 -13.29
C ALA A 862 -4.14 -12.98 -14.74
N SER A 863 -2.95 -12.41 -14.95
CA SER A 863 -2.38 -12.20 -16.30
C SER A 863 -2.20 -13.51 -17.07
N VAL A 864 -1.61 -14.52 -16.44
CA VAL A 864 -1.44 -15.86 -17.04
C VAL A 864 -2.81 -16.50 -17.32
N SER A 865 -3.74 -16.43 -16.38
CA SER A 865 -5.08 -17.02 -16.53
C SER A 865 -5.86 -16.37 -17.66
N VAL A 866 -5.87 -15.03 -17.74
CA VAL A 866 -6.55 -14.29 -18.82
C VAL A 866 -5.89 -14.55 -20.16
N SER A 867 -4.57 -14.67 -20.22
CA SER A 867 -3.87 -15.05 -21.45
C SER A 867 -4.24 -16.44 -21.94
N VAL A 868 -4.40 -17.41 -21.03
CA VAL A 868 -4.86 -18.76 -21.37
C VAL A 868 -6.31 -18.71 -21.86
N ILE A 869 -7.19 -17.98 -21.17
CA ILE A 869 -8.60 -17.81 -21.55
C ILE A 869 -8.72 -17.14 -22.93
N ALA A 870 -7.88 -16.16 -23.24
CA ALA A 870 -7.87 -15.48 -24.54
C ALA A 870 -7.41 -16.38 -25.69
N ALA A 871 -6.63 -17.42 -25.41
CA ALA A 871 -6.19 -18.41 -26.41
C ALA A 871 -7.21 -19.53 -26.64
N LEU A 872 -8.28 -19.62 -25.83
CA LEU A 872 -9.34 -20.62 -26.03
C LEU A 872 -10.22 -20.22 -27.23
N PRO A 873 -10.66 -21.18 -28.06
CA PRO A 873 -11.49 -20.88 -29.22
C PRO A 873 -12.82 -20.24 -28.80
N GLY A 874 -13.10 -19.06 -29.36
CA GLY A 874 -14.38 -18.38 -29.22
C GLY A 874 -15.45 -18.95 -30.15
N LYS A 875 -16.70 -18.53 -29.95
CA LYS A 875 -17.74 -18.77 -30.95
C LYS A 875 -17.47 -17.83 -32.12
N THR A 876 -17.34 -18.37 -33.33
CA THR A 876 -17.22 -17.57 -34.56
C THR A 876 -18.47 -16.70 -34.69
N LEU A 877 -18.33 -15.38 -34.49
CA LEU A 877 -19.40 -14.42 -34.77
C LEU A 877 -19.57 -14.36 -36.30
N HIS A 878 -20.52 -15.14 -36.82
CA HIS A 878 -21.08 -14.84 -38.14
C HIS A 878 -21.69 -13.44 -38.08
N ALA A 879 -21.42 -12.63 -39.11
CA ALA A 879 -21.96 -11.28 -39.27
C ALA A 879 -23.45 -11.27 -38.88
N LEU A 880 -23.80 -10.52 -37.83
CA LEU A 880 -25.19 -10.42 -37.38
C LEU A 880 -26.05 -9.93 -38.54
N PRO A 881 -27.17 -10.61 -38.86
CA PRO A 881 -28.07 -10.14 -39.91
C PRO A 881 -28.67 -8.81 -39.49
N ILE A 882 -28.67 -7.86 -40.43
CA ILE A 882 -29.27 -6.53 -40.32
C ILE A 882 -30.72 -6.70 -39.86
N ARG A 883 -31.05 -6.27 -38.64
CA ARG A 883 -32.45 -6.09 -38.25
C ARG A 883 -33.01 -4.94 -39.08
N GLN A 884 -33.84 -5.27 -40.08
CA GLN A 884 -34.67 -4.27 -40.75
C GLN A 884 -35.55 -3.55 -39.71
N PRO A 885 -35.75 -2.23 -39.85
CA PRO A 885 -36.63 -1.51 -38.94
C PRO A 885 -38.05 -2.06 -39.03
N ALA A 886 -38.66 -2.30 -37.88
CA ALA A 886 -40.06 -2.72 -37.80
C ALA A 886 -40.94 -1.66 -38.48
N ILE A 887 -41.65 -2.07 -39.52
CA ILE A 887 -42.71 -1.28 -40.14
C ILE A 887 -43.74 -0.98 -39.05
N LEU A 888 -43.88 0.29 -38.67
CA LEU A 888 -44.93 0.74 -37.75
C LEU A 888 -46.31 0.30 -38.29
N PRO A 889 -47.19 -0.30 -37.48
CA PRO A 889 -48.53 -0.64 -37.92
C PRO A 889 -49.29 0.65 -38.23
N ARG A 890 -49.86 0.71 -39.45
CA ARG A 890 -50.76 1.79 -39.89
C ARG A 890 -51.85 2.01 -38.84
N SER A 891 -51.99 3.26 -38.40
CA SER A 891 -53.08 3.73 -37.55
C SER A 891 -54.45 3.34 -38.13
N ARG A 892 -55.24 2.56 -37.39
CA ARG A 892 -56.68 2.40 -37.67
C ARG A 892 -57.39 3.70 -37.31
N MET A 893 -58.11 4.27 -38.26
CA MET A 893 -59.08 5.35 -38.04
C MET A 893 -60.17 4.90 -37.05
N PRO A 894 -60.77 5.83 -36.27
CA PRO A 894 -61.81 5.49 -35.32
C PRO A 894 -63.16 5.27 -36.04
N ILE A 895 -63.76 4.11 -35.82
CA ILE A 895 -65.17 3.85 -36.15
C ILE A 895 -66.01 4.19 -34.92
N SER A 896 -67.08 4.93 -35.17
CA SER A 896 -68.07 5.43 -34.23
C SER A 896 -68.82 4.35 -33.46
N ALA A 897 -69.10 4.68 -32.19
CA ALA A 897 -70.28 4.39 -31.37
C ALA A 897 -71.26 3.27 -31.81
N ARG A 898 -71.55 2.34 -30.88
CA ARG A 898 -72.84 2.21 -30.17
C ARG A 898 -72.89 0.92 -29.34
N THR A 899 -73.43 1.06 -28.10
CA THR A 899 -74.28 0.11 -27.33
C THR A 899 -73.73 -1.29 -27.00
N ALA A 900 -74.05 -1.95 -25.89
CA ALA A 900 -74.67 -1.68 -24.60
C ALA A 900 -74.61 -3.03 -23.85
N ALA A 901 -74.49 -2.96 -22.52
CA ALA A 901 -74.98 -3.94 -21.53
C ALA A 901 -74.47 -5.40 -21.52
N GLY A 902 -74.19 -5.87 -20.30
CA GLY A 902 -74.53 -7.23 -19.88
C GLY A 902 -73.38 -8.05 -19.31
N ASP A 903 -73.35 -8.08 -17.97
CA ASP A 903 -72.78 -9.09 -17.04
C ASP A 903 -71.27 -9.18 -16.81
#